data_AF-A0A3G8YH58-F1
#
_entry.id   AF-A0A3G8YH58-F1
#
_cell.length_a   1.000
_cell.length_b   1.000
_cell.length_c   1.000
_cell.angle_alpha   90.00
_cell.angle_beta   90.00
_cell.angle_gamma   90.00
#
_symmetry.space_group_name_H-M   'P 1'
#
loop_
_entity.id
_entity.type
_entity.pdbx_description
1 polymer ?
#
loop_
_entity_poly.entity_id
_entity_poly.type
_entity_poly.pdbx_seq_one_letter_code
_entity_poly.pdbx_strand_id
1 'polypeptide(L)'
;MTPPTPQELITTLKTHAQLSFMQHNRLRLNATEQKQPTHTQYHLILTRARTLMTEHHITTTLNHLGIHRADVATQILDPKNQISEAKAGPHIVRASSNPFQEENLYYLPPDELLPPPTLTPSQEPAWLTTHSTQPTPDYQPPRDLVQLALDTPPDPTPQTETEAPPIPFTEPLTAPESAPELTASPHTITPPELPVSTLEITTPPTPPTPPPAQPNPDPTPAPLPTAPKRDTRQKRKSIGEALMHLGYGDVQTHELSDYKLDDTLLKTGRINEFQAAQAQADARNLQYIDITDDPPHSDVAHLIDEHTAKTHRVYPHHQESDGTLYILTDSPARETLIKTAVTERTNRHPITLHVVTPTALDRLIRDHYTNATALKDLHTEFSQHTTPEIDLEDTDNAVKRFVRNTILTATLKNASDIHFEPQEDGLRVRYRIDKHLRPATEALPKASTDNIIRVLKLMAGMDLGNNREPQDARITLKVGTARINLRVSCLPQTEGHEKIVCRVLREAKDIPDIEGLHMTPQTLTRFSHLIHLADGMVLVTGPTGSGKSFSLYSALKRIATPEKNTQTIEDPVEYQLQGLNQSQINAEIGYTFAKALRSAMRQDPDIILLGEIRDEETARVAIAAANTGHLLLSTLHTNDAASAIQRLRNIGLENYNIAPALRGVLAQRLIRKLCPICSTPTTLPPRAADALKHARLSFTDESRTPNHNGCNACERGHKGLVPIHELLIVDEHLRDLITTQATTDTLANAARATGMIDLLTDGYLKASQGLITVQDLEAAVNTQLNPKDEATP
;
A
#
# COMPACT_ATOMS: atom_id res chain seq x y z
N MET A 1 -39.67 -3.20 -43.75
CA MET A 1 -38.83 -4.40 -43.46
C MET A 1 -39.57 -5.24 -42.43
N THR A 2 -39.58 -6.57 -42.57
CA THR A 2 -40.19 -7.46 -41.56
C THR A 2 -39.41 -7.38 -40.24
N PRO A 3 -40.08 -7.33 -39.08
CA PRO A 3 -39.39 -7.24 -37.80
C PRO A 3 -38.58 -8.50 -37.53
N PRO A 4 -37.37 -8.38 -36.95
CA PRO A 4 -36.49 -9.52 -36.70
C PRO A 4 -37.14 -10.48 -35.70
N THR A 5 -37.14 -11.77 -35.99
CA THR A 5 -37.64 -12.81 -35.07
C THR A 5 -36.84 -12.82 -33.76
N PRO A 6 -37.38 -13.36 -32.64
CA PRO A 6 -36.62 -13.46 -31.39
C PRO A 6 -35.29 -14.20 -31.56
N GLN A 7 -35.26 -15.19 -32.45
CA GLN A 7 -34.07 -15.96 -32.79
C GLN A 7 -33.02 -15.11 -33.54
N GLU A 8 -33.45 -14.26 -34.47
CA GLU A 8 -32.58 -13.32 -35.19
C GLU A 8 -32.05 -12.23 -34.25
N LEU A 9 -32.90 -11.66 -33.39
CA LEU A 9 -32.47 -10.69 -32.38
C LEU A 9 -31.43 -11.29 -31.43
N ILE A 10 -31.64 -12.52 -30.95
CA ILE A 10 -30.66 -13.26 -30.13
C ILE A 10 -29.36 -13.48 -30.91
N THR A 11 -29.45 -13.86 -32.18
CA THR A 11 -28.27 -14.15 -33.00
C THR A 11 -27.47 -12.88 -33.27
N THR A 12 -28.13 -11.77 -33.58
CA THR A 12 -27.48 -10.48 -33.83
C THR A 12 -26.89 -9.86 -32.56
N LEU A 13 -27.62 -9.90 -31.43
CA LEU A 13 -27.09 -9.48 -30.12
C LEU A 13 -25.89 -10.34 -29.72
N LYS A 14 -25.91 -11.64 -30.01
CA LYS A 14 -24.75 -12.51 -29.86
C LYS A 14 -23.62 -12.09 -30.80
N THR A 15 -23.85 -11.88 -32.09
CA THR A 15 -22.78 -11.51 -33.03
C THR A 15 -22.10 -10.20 -32.65
N HIS A 16 -22.85 -9.21 -32.16
CA HIS A 16 -22.31 -7.92 -31.72
C HIS A 16 -21.76 -7.93 -30.28
N ALA A 17 -22.15 -8.91 -29.45
CA ALA A 17 -21.54 -9.18 -28.15
C ALA A 17 -20.40 -10.18 -28.34
N GLN A 18 -19.13 -9.77 -28.25
CA GLN A 18 -17.95 -10.64 -28.39
C GLN A 18 -18.17 -12.06 -27.79
N LEU A 19 -18.39 -13.03 -28.69
CA LEU A 19 -19.24 -14.22 -28.51
C LEU A 19 -18.73 -15.32 -27.55
N SER A 20 -17.77 -15.03 -26.69
CA SER A 20 -17.22 -16.01 -25.73
C SER A 20 -17.46 -15.63 -24.27
N PHE A 21 -17.70 -14.35 -23.95
CA PHE A 21 -17.57 -13.90 -22.56
C PHE A 21 -18.68 -14.37 -21.60
N MET A 22 -19.83 -14.86 -22.10
CA MET A 22 -20.88 -15.39 -21.23
C MET A 22 -21.65 -16.55 -21.88
N GLN A 23 -21.52 -17.73 -21.26
CA GLN A 23 -22.27 -18.98 -21.47
C GLN A 23 -23.42 -18.93 -22.51
N HIS A 24 -23.33 -19.78 -23.54
CA HIS A 24 -24.15 -19.88 -24.75
C HIS A 24 -25.70 -19.95 -24.59
N ASN A 25 -26.25 -19.84 -23.37
CA ASN A 25 -27.66 -20.05 -23.06
C ASN A 25 -28.38 -18.91 -22.32
N ARG A 26 -27.69 -17.85 -21.85
CA ARG A 26 -28.33 -16.84 -20.97
C ARG A 26 -29.37 -15.93 -21.65
N LEU A 27 -29.29 -15.75 -22.96
CA LEU A 27 -30.29 -15.00 -23.75
C LEU A 27 -31.39 -15.89 -24.36
N ARG A 28 -31.32 -17.21 -24.15
CA ARG A 28 -32.35 -18.12 -24.69
C ARG A 28 -33.61 -18.03 -23.84
N LEU A 29 -34.75 -18.02 -24.51
CA LEU A 29 -36.06 -18.19 -23.87
C LEU A 29 -36.30 -19.68 -23.63
N ASN A 30 -36.82 -20.04 -22.46
CA ASN A 30 -37.22 -21.42 -22.17
C ASN A 30 -38.56 -21.77 -22.88
N ALA A 31 -38.95 -23.05 -22.85
CA ALA A 31 -40.15 -23.52 -23.57
C ALA A 31 -41.47 -22.85 -23.12
N THR A 32 -41.53 -22.35 -21.88
CA THR A 32 -42.67 -21.58 -21.35
C THR A 32 -42.65 -20.13 -21.83
N GLU A 33 -41.49 -19.50 -21.90
CA GLU A 33 -41.30 -18.12 -22.39
C GLU A 33 -41.49 -18.02 -23.90
N GLN A 34 -41.11 -19.05 -24.65
CA GLN A 34 -41.34 -19.13 -26.10
C GLN A 34 -42.82 -19.22 -26.48
N LYS A 35 -43.72 -19.51 -25.53
CA LYS A 35 -45.18 -19.51 -25.73
C LYS A 35 -45.82 -18.16 -25.45
N GLN A 36 -45.08 -17.18 -24.91
CA GLN A 36 -45.57 -15.83 -24.65
C GLN A 36 -45.76 -15.05 -25.96
N PRO A 37 -46.57 -13.97 -25.98
CA PRO A 37 -46.66 -13.08 -27.13
C PRO A 37 -45.28 -12.52 -27.53
N THR A 38 -45.05 -12.28 -28.83
CA THR A 38 -43.73 -11.93 -29.38
C THR A 38 -43.12 -10.68 -28.74
N HIS A 39 -43.94 -9.67 -28.43
CA HIS A 39 -43.46 -8.44 -27.75
C HIS A 39 -42.89 -8.74 -26.35
N THR A 40 -43.52 -9.65 -25.60
CA THR A 40 -43.07 -10.09 -24.27
C THR A 40 -41.77 -10.87 -24.37
N GLN A 41 -41.64 -11.71 -25.40
CA GLN A 41 -40.41 -12.45 -25.69
C GLN A 41 -39.22 -11.51 -25.94
N TYR A 42 -39.41 -10.47 -26.77
CA TYR A 42 -38.37 -9.48 -27.02
C TYR A 42 -38.01 -8.69 -25.77
N HIS A 43 -39.00 -8.29 -24.96
CA HIS A 43 -38.75 -7.61 -23.69
C HIS A 43 -37.89 -8.45 -22.74
N LEU A 44 -38.20 -9.75 -22.60
CA LEU A 44 -37.41 -10.69 -21.79
C LEU A 44 -35.97 -10.83 -22.31
N ILE A 45 -35.80 -10.93 -23.64
CA ILE A 45 -34.48 -10.99 -24.28
C ILE A 45 -33.69 -9.70 -24.01
N LEU A 46 -34.29 -8.52 -24.17
CA LEU A 46 -33.64 -7.24 -23.96
C LEU A 46 -33.32 -6.99 -22.48
N THR A 47 -34.21 -7.37 -21.57
CA THR A 47 -33.97 -7.29 -20.12
C THR A 47 -32.80 -8.18 -19.72
N ARG A 48 -32.72 -9.40 -20.24
CA ARG A 48 -31.57 -10.28 -20.04
C ARG A 48 -30.30 -9.71 -20.69
N ALA A 49 -30.39 -9.13 -21.89
CA ALA A 49 -29.25 -8.49 -22.54
C ALA A 49 -28.69 -7.32 -21.72
N ARG A 50 -29.53 -6.53 -21.04
CA ARG A 50 -29.10 -5.44 -20.14
C ARG A 50 -28.31 -5.93 -18.93
N THR A 51 -28.58 -7.14 -18.45
CA THR A 51 -27.76 -7.73 -17.37
C THR A 51 -26.38 -8.18 -17.85
N LEU A 52 -26.17 -8.23 -19.18
CA LEU A 52 -25.00 -8.81 -19.81
C LEU A 52 -24.19 -7.82 -20.67
N MET A 53 -24.79 -6.70 -21.09
CA MET A 53 -24.25 -5.77 -22.08
C MET A 53 -24.54 -4.33 -21.67
N THR A 54 -23.64 -3.40 -22.01
CA THR A 54 -23.86 -1.97 -21.77
C THR A 54 -25.00 -1.43 -22.67
N GLU A 55 -25.74 -0.44 -22.16
CA GLU A 55 -26.86 0.20 -22.89
C GLU A 55 -26.44 0.75 -24.26
N HIS A 56 -25.20 1.24 -24.38
CA HIS A 56 -24.65 1.71 -25.65
C HIS A 56 -24.58 0.59 -26.71
N HIS A 57 -24.13 -0.62 -26.35
CA HIS A 57 -24.07 -1.75 -27.28
C HIS A 57 -25.47 -2.23 -27.68
N ILE A 58 -26.40 -2.27 -26.74
CA ILE A 58 -27.79 -2.64 -27.00
C ILE A 58 -28.41 -1.64 -27.98
N THR A 59 -28.19 -0.34 -27.76
CA THR A 59 -28.72 0.73 -28.62
C THR A 59 -28.12 0.69 -30.03
N THR A 60 -26.81 0.49 -30.17
CA THR A 60 -26.16 0.35 -31.47
C THR A 60 -26.67 -0.88 -32.23
N THR A 61 -26.89 -2.00 -31.53
CA THR A 61 -27.43 -3.22 -32.14
C THR A 61 -28.89 -3.05 -32.58
N LEU A 62 -29.71 -2.37 -31.76
CA LEU A 62 -31.10 -2.06 -32.09
C LEU A 62 -31.18 -1.09 -33.29
N ASN A 63 -30.31 -0.08 -33.35
CA ASN A 63 -30.21 0.82 -34.50
C ASN A 63 -29.81 0.06 -35.78
N HIS A 64 -28.92 -0.92 -35.71
CA HIS A 64 -28.59 -1.79 -36.86
C HIS A 64 -29.79 -2.61 -37.35
N LEU A 65 -30.75 -2.92 -36.47
CA LEU A 65 -31.99 -3.60 -36.82
C LEU A 65 -33.11 -2.63 -37.24
N GLY A 66 -32.83 -1.32 -37.30
CA GLY A 66 -33.80 -0.27 -37.67
C GLY A 66 -34.76 0.12 -36.53
N ILE A 67 -34.40 -0.14 -35.27
CA ILE A 67 -35.24 0.07 -34.08
C ILE A 67 -34.67 1.26 -33.30
N HIS A 68 -35.39 2.39 -33.27
CA HIS A 68 -34.94 3.63 -32.65
C HIS A 68 -35.60 3.89 -31.29
N ARG A 69 -34.88 4.56 -30.37
CA ARG A 69 -35.28 4.79 -28.97
C ARG A 69 -35.92 6.19 -28.79
N ALA A 70 -36.91 6.30 -27.89
CA ALA A 70 -37.86 7.41 -27.81
C ALA A 70 -37.44 8.60 -26.91
N ASP A 71 -36.21 8.62 -26.42
CA ASP A 71 -35.72 9.50 -25.34
C ASP A 71 -35.63 11.00 -25.68
N VAL A 72 -35.99 11.41 -26.90
CA VAL A 72 -36.02 12.82 -27.35
C VAL A 72 -37.41 13.27 -27.85
N ALA A 73 -38.47 12.49 -27.64
CA ALA A 73 -39.78 12.82 -28.20
C ALA A 73 -40.57 13.81 -27.31
N THR A 74 -41.05 14.91 -27.91
CA THR A 74 -42.02 15.82 -27.25
C THR A 74 -43.42 15.24 -27.44
N GLN A 75 -44.10 14.94 -26.33
CA GLN A 75 -45.43 14.34 -26.32
C GLN A 75 -46.47 15.38 -26.78
N ILE A 76 -47.23 15.10 -27.83
CA ILE A 76 -48.40 15.89 -28.23
C ILE A 76 -49.64 15.08 -27.86
N LEU A 77 -50.40 15.57 -26.87
CA LEU A 77 -51.68 15.00 -26.47
C LEU A 77 -52.80 15.73 -27.22
N ASP A 78 -53.58 15.01 -28.05
CA ASP A 78 -54.89 15.50 -28.51
C ASP A 78 -55.90 15.35 -27.37
N PRO A 79 -56.50 16.45 -26.84
CA PRO A 79 -57.38 16.38 -25.69
C PRO A 79 -58.71 15.65 -25.93
N LYS A 80 -59.05 15.22 -27.16
CA LYS A 80 -60.32 14.53 -27.44
C LYS A 80 -60.23 13.03 -27.69
N ASN A 81 -59.07 12.48 -28.06
CA ASN A 81 -58.88 11.04 -28.23
C ASN A 81 -57.51 10.69 -27.64
N GLN A 82 -57.48 9.86 -26.58
CA GLN A 82 -56.28 9.45 -25.83
C GLN A 82 -55.25 8.69 -26.68
N ILE A 83 -54.64 9.34 -27.65
CA ILE A 83 -53.56 8.82 -28.48
C ILE A 83 -52.37 9.77 -28.27
N SER A 84 -51.27 9.25 -27.73
CA SER A 84 -50.02 9.99 -27.64
C SER A 84 -49.31 9.94 -28.99
N GLU A 85 -49.29 11.07 -29.69
CA GLU A 85 -48.49 11.27 -30.89
C GLU A 85 -47.15 11.89 -30.50
N ALA A 86 -46.06 11.40 -31.09
CA ALA A 86 -44.70 11.85 -30.82
C ALA A 86 -44.09 12.41 -32.11
N LYS A 87 -43.48 13.60 -32.03
CA LYS A 87 -42.81 14.23 -33.17
C LYS A 87 -41.31 13.93 -33.12
N ALA A 88 -40.78 13.31 -34.17
CA ALA A 88 -39.36 13.03 -34.29
C ALA A 88 -38.86 13.46 -35.67
N GLY A 89 -38.19 14.62 -35.73
CA GLY A 89 -37.83 15.26 -36.99
C GLY A 89 -39.08 15.71 -37.79
N PRO A 90 -39.14 15.49 -39.12
CA PRO A 90 -40.26 15.93 -39.96
C PRO A 90 -41.49 15.01 -39.95
N HIS A 91 -41.46 13.89 -39.22
CA HIS A 91 -42.53 12.88 -39.21
C HIS A 91 -43.34 12.92 -37.90
N ILE A 92 -44.65 12.65 -38.01
CA ILE A 92 -45.58 12.48 -36.88
C ILE A 92 -45.97 11.01 -36.82
N VAL A 93 -45.83 10.37 -35.65
CA VAL A 93 -46.09 8.93 -35.49
C VAL A 93 -46.81 8.64 -34.17
N ARG A 94 -47.63 7.58 -34.15
CA ARG A 94 -48.47 7.16 -33.00
C ARG A 94 -47.77 6.16 -32.10
N ALA A 95 -47.79 6.34 -30.79
CA ALA A 95 -47.23 5.37 -29.86
C ALA A 95 -48.03 4.04 -29.88
N SER A 96 -47.35 2.93 -30.17
CA SER A 96 -47.89 1.57 -30.08
C SER A 96 -47.11 0.78 -29.04
N SER A 97 -47.79 -0.06 -28.24
CA SER A 97 -47.15 -1.03 -27.34
C SER A 97 -46.42 -2.16 -28.07
N ASN A 98 -46.55 -2.20 -29.41
CA ASN A 98 -45.86 -3.11 -30.29
C ASN A 98 -45.15 -2.32 -31.40
N PRO A 99 -43.85 -2.00 -31.25
CA PRO A 99 -43.11 -1.14 -32.19
C PRO A 99 -42.91 -1.78 -33.57
N PHE A 100 -43.39 -3.01 -33.78
CA PHE A 100 -43.07 -3.86 -34.92
C PHE A 100 -44.26 -4.17 -35.84
N GLN A 101 -45.41 -3.52 -35.63
CA GLN A 101 -46.62 -3.71 -36.46
C GLN A 101 -46.90 -2.56 -37.43
N GLU A 102 -46.14 -1.47 -37.38
CA GLU A 102 -46.35 -0.29 -38.23
C GLU A 102 -45.02 0.22 -38.80
N GLU A 103 -45.06 0.81 -40.00
CA GLU A 103 -43.85 1.35 -40.64
C GLU A 103 -43.35 2.61 -39.90
N ASN A 104 -42.06 2.62 -39.53
CA ASN A 104 -41.33 3.71 -38.85
C ASN A 104 -41.67 3.98 -37.37
N LEU A 105 -41.62 2.98 -36.48
CA LEU A 105 -41.95 3.17 -35.05
C LEU A 105 -40.86 2.87 -34.02
N TYR A 106 -40.80 3.78 -33.05
CA TYR A 106 -39.93 3.89 -31.88
C TYR A 106 -40.31 2.86 -30.80
N TYR A 107 -39.33 2.36 -30.05
CA TYR A 107 -39.58 1.49 -28.90
C TYR A 107 -39.61 2.25 -27.57
N LEU A 108 -40.72 2.11 -26.84
CA LEU A 108 -40.88 2.52 -25.43
C LEU A 108 -40.90 1.25 -24.55
N PRO A 109 -40.11 1.20 -23.46
CA PRO A 109 -40.22 0.15 -22.45
C PRO A 109 -41.66 0.06 -21.88
N PRO A 110 -42.18 -1.14 -21.55
CA PRO A 110 -43.53 -1.30 -21.00
C PRO A 110 -43.79 -0.48 -19.74
N ASP A 111 -42.75 -0.28 -18.92
CA ASP A 111 -42.84 0.47 -17.66
C ASP A 111 -43.07 1.97 -17.88
N GLU A 112 -42.84 2.47 -19.11
CA GLU A 112 -43.02 3.87 -19.52
C GLU A 112 -44.32 4.10 -20.29
N LEU A 113 -45.11 3.05 -20.57
CA LEU A 113 -46.42 3.12 -21.24
C LEU A 113 -47.61 3.20 -20.26
N LEU A 114 -47.37 3.13 -18.96
CA LEU A 114 -48.42 3.24 -17.95
C LEU A 114 -48.71 4.72 -17.66
N PRO A 115 -49.97 5.19 -17.74
CA PRO A 115 -50.32 6.46 -17.13
C PRO A 115 -50.01 6.38 -15.62
N PRO A 116 -49.60 7.49 -14.97
CA PRO A 116 -49.28 7.47 -13.56
C PRO A 116 -50.47 6.92 -12.77
N PRO A 117 -50.23 6.12 -11.71
CA PRO A 117 -51.31 5.60 -10.89
C PRO A 117 -52.10 6.79 -10.34
N THR A 118 -53.40 6.79 -10.59
CA THR A 118 -54.32 7.73 -9.96
C THR A 118 -54.26 7.43 -8.46
N LEU A 119 -53.74 8.38 -7.68
CA LEU A 119 -53.77 8.32 -6.23
C LEU A 119 -55.22 8.22 -5.77
N THR A 120 -55.67 7.01 -5.47
CA THR A 120 -56.80 6.80 -4.57
C THR A 120 -56.29 7.19 -3.18
N PRO A 121 -56.99 8.06 -2.43
CA PRO A 121 -56.58 8.38 -1.07
C PRO A 121 -56.70 7.10 -0.25
N SER A 122 -55.55 6.49 0.07
CA SER A 122 -55.49 5.29 0.90
C SER A 122 -55.94 5.65 2.31
N GLN A 123 -56.93 4.90 2.77
CA GLN A 123 -57.45 4.89 4.11
C GLN A 123 -56.32 4.75 5.14
N GLU A 124 -56.38 5.58 6.19
CA GLU A 124 -55.50 5.51 7.36
C GLU A 124 -55.61 4.13 8.05
N PRO A 125 -54.51 3.57 8.57
CA PRO A 125 -54.55 2.32 9.32
C PRO A 125 -55.30 2.47 10.67
N ALA A 126 -56.12 1.47 10.96
CA ALA A 126 -57.14 1.39 12.00
C ALA A 126 -56.64 1.30 13.47
N TRP A 127 -55.79 2.23 13.91
CA TRP A 127 -55.49 2.42 15.34
C TRP A 127 -55.72 3.85 15.85
N LEU A 128 -56.12 4.77 14.97
CA LEU A 128 -56.67 6.08 15.33
C LEU A 128 -58.21 6.01 15.43
N THR A 129 -58.74 5.34 16.45
CA THR A 129 -60.09 5.61 16.96
C THR A 129 -60.29 4.91 18.30
N THR A 130 -59.99 5.63 19.39
CA THR A 130 -60.83 5.58 20.59
C THR A 130 -60.66 6.89 21.35
N HIS A 131 -61.67 7.75 21.29
CA HIS A 131 -61.92 8.69 22.37
C HIS A 131 -62.55 7.88 23.51
N SER A 132 -61.84 7.77 24.63
CA SER A 132 -62.46 7.56 25.94
C SER A 132 -62.10 8.73 26.82
N THR A 133 -63.17 9.33 27.35
CA THR A 133 -63.25 10.45 28.27
C THR A 133 -62.65 10.16 29.66
N GLN A 134 -62.16 11.23 30.31
CA GLN A 134 -61.95 11.46 31.76
C GLN A 134 -60.55 11.30 32.39
N PRO A 135 -60.25 12.08 33.46
CA PRO A 135 -59.00 12.84 33.62
C PRO A 135 -58.09 12.35 34.75
N THR A 136 -56.82 12.79 34.80
CA THR A 136 -56.01 13.10 36.01
C THR A 136 -54.59 13.58 35.62
N PRO A 137 -53.86 14.28 36.52
CA PRO A 137 -53.19 15.54 36.18
C PRO A 137 -51.65 15.50 36.29
N ASP A 138 -51.06 16.68 36.07
CA ASP A 138 -49.70 17.11 36.43
C ASP A 138 -48.56 16.80 35.45
N TYR A 139 -48.41 17.68 34.46
CA TYR A 139 -47.08 18.21 34.09
C TYR A 139 -47.21 19.52 33.28
N GLN A 140 -46.61 20.62 33.78
CA GLN A 140 -46.44 21.88 33.03
C GLN A 140 -44.96 22.09 32.68
N PRO A 141 -44.57 22.26 31.40
CA PRO A 141 -43.26 22.78 31.04
C PRO A 141 -43.22 24.33 31.09
N PRO A 142 -42.07 24.95 31.38
CA PRO A 142 -41.96 26.40 31.59
C PRO A 142 -42.11 27.18 30.28
N ARG A 143 -42.89 28.26 30.36
CA ARG A 143 -42.92 29.36 29.38
C ARG A 143 -41.67 30.21 29.55
N ASP A 144 -40.88 30.34 28.49
CA ASP A 144 -40.25 31.61 28.10
C ASP A 144 -39.41 31.41 26.85
N LEU A 145 -39.94 31.80 25.68
CA LEU A 145 -39.17 32.11 24.46
C LEU A 145 -40.00 32.92 23.43
N VAL A 146 -41.06 33.62 23.87
CA VAL A 146 -41.92 34.45 22.99
C VAL A 146 -41.76 35.96 23.31
N GLN A 147 -40.78 36.35 24.13
CA GLN A 147 -40.61 37.74 24.59
C GLN A 147 -39.23 38.35 24.33
N LEU A 148 -38.55 37.95 23.26
CA LEU A 148 -37.31 38.61 22.79
C LEU A 148 -37.27 38.90 21.28
N ALA A 149 -38.41 38.77 20.58
CA ALA A 149 -38.54 39.09 19.16
C ALA A 149 -39.25 40.45 18.89
N LEU A 150 -39.43 41.27 19.92
CA LEU A 150 -40.08 42.58 19.82
C LEU A 150 -39.32 43.57 20.71
N ASP A 151 -38.19 44.09 20.21
CA ASP A 151 -37.64 45.42 20.53
C ASP A 151 -36.25 45.61 19.87
N THR A 152 -36.23 45.73 18.55
CA THR A 152 -35.05 46.25 17.82
C THR A 152 -35.49 47.40 16.90
N PRO A 153 -35.02 48.64 17.12
CA PRO A 153 -35.33 49.76 16.23
C PRO A 153 -34.56 49.67 14.90
N PRO A 154 -35.11 50.21 13.80
CA PRO A 154 -34.48 50.15 12.48
C PRO A 154 -33.37 51.19 12.36
N ASP A 155 -32.16 50.77 11.98
CA ASP A 155 -31.06 51.67 11.63
C ASP A 155 -31.08 52.02 10.13
N PRO A 156 -30.57 53.20 9.74
CA PRO A 156 -31.07 53.94 8.60
C PRO A 156 -30.32 53.67 7.29
N THR A 157 -31.06 53.84 6.20
CA THR A 157 -30.57 53.98 4.82
C THR A 157 -29.42 54.97 4.68
N PRO A 158 -28.34 54.65 3.94
CA PRO A 158 -27.37 55.66 3.53
C PRO A 158 -27.93 56.51 2.39
N GLN A 159 -27.92 57.82 2.60
CA GLN A 159 -28.19 58.83 1.59
C GLN A 159 -27.05 58.94 0.59
N THR A 160 -27.45 59.30 -0.62
CA THR A 160 -26.67 59.76 -1.77
C THR A 160 -25.81 60.97 -1.39
N GLU A 161 -24.50 60.90 -1.66
CA GLU A 161 -23.63 62.08 -1.72
C GLU A 161 -22.92 62.18 -3.08
N THR A 162 -22.65 63.43 -3.40
CA THR A 162 -22.52 64.05 -4.71
C THR A 162 -21.08 64.05 -5.22
N GLU A 163 -20.94 64.12 -6.56
CA GLU A 163 -19.69 64.23 -7.34
C GLU A 163 -18.70 65.32 -6.87
N ALA A 164 -17.40 65.01 -7.02
CA ALA A 164 -16.29 65.97 -7.13
C ALA A 164 -15.23 65.42 -8.14
N PRO A 165 -14.44 66.30 -8.80
CA PRO A 165 -14.01 66.19 -10.21
C PRO A 165 -12.70 65.40 -10.47
N PRO A 166 -12.34 65.10 -11.74
CA PRO A 166 -11.29 64.14 -12.08
C PRO A 166 -9.88 64.73 -11.93
N ILE A 167 -8.94 63.91 -11.45
CA ILE A 167 -7.51 64.21 -11.39
C ILE A 167 -6.84 63.53 -12.60
N PRO A 168 -5.92 64.21 -13.32
CA PRO A 168 -5.56 63.85 -14.69
C PRO A 168 -4.58 62.67 -14.80
N PHE A 169 -4.73 61.96 -15.93
CA PHE A 169 -3.78 60.99 -16.48
C PHE A 169 -2.38 61.59 -16.64
N THR A 170 -1.35 60.81 -16.27
CA THR A 170 0.02 61.00 -16.75
C THR A 170 0.49 59.70 -17.40
N GLU A 171 0.85 59.82 -18.68
CA GLU A 171 1.36 58.78 -19.59
C GLU A 171 2.92 58.69 -19.53
N PRO A 172 3.55 57.73 -20.23
CA PRO A 172 4.70 56.98 -19.74
C PRO A 172 6.05 57.59 -20.12
N LEU A 173 7.10 57.22 -19.38
CA LEU A 173 8.49 57.52 -19.74
C LEU A 173 9.15 56.33 -20.44
N THR A 174 9.64 56.64 -21.63
CA THR A 174 10.38 55.85 -22.60
C THR A 174 11.85 55.65 -22.23
N ALA A 175 12.45 54.63 -22.87
CA ALA A 175 13.83 54.17 -22.78
C ALA A 175 14.90 55.19 -23.22
N PRO A 176 16.18 54.86 -23.02
CA PRO A 176 17.23 55.23 -23.97
C PRO A 176 18.06 54.04 -24.50
N GLU A 177 18.24 54.01 -25.83
CA GLU A 177 19.39 53.43 -26.58
C GLU A 177 20.66 54.29 -26.33
N SER A 178 21.93 53.87 -26.47
CA SER A 178 22.60 53.17 -27.59
C SER A 178 24.06 52.77 -27.20
N ALA A 179 24.68 51.94 -28.07
CA ALA A 179 25.90 51.12 -27.94
C ALA A 179 27.28 51.85 -27.92
N PRO A 180 28.41 51.10 -27.92
CA PRO A 180 29.01 50.71 -29.22
C PRO A 180 29.54 49.26 -29.32
N GLU A 181 29.52 48.75 -30.56
CA GLU A 181 30.16 47.51 -31.03
C GLU A 181 31.68 47.59 -30.99
N LEU A 182 32.34 46.47 -30.64
CA LEU A 182 33.62 46.05 -31.22
C LEU A 182 33.71 44.51 -31.25
N THR A 183 34.16 44.03 -32.39
CA THR A 183 34.29 42.67 -32.93
C THR A 183 35.26 41.75 -32.16
N ALA A 184 34.92 40.46 -31.99
CA ALA A 184 35.84 39.30 -32.13
C ALA A 184 35.11 37.93 -32.08
N SER A 185 35.68 36.97 -32.81
CA SER A 185 35.29 35.61 -33.23
C SER A 185 34.94 34.57 -32.14
N PRO A 186 34.42 33.37 -32.50
CA PRO A 186 33.77 32.45 -31.56
C PRO A 186 34.77 31.54 -30.83
N HIS A 187 34.62 31.42 -29.51
CA HIS A 187 35.26 30.39 -28.71
C HIS A 187 34.22 29.40 -28.19
N THR A 188 34.28 28.19 -28.73
CA THR A 188 33.61 26.99 -28.26
C THR A 188 34.25 26.56 -26.94
N ILE A 189 33.47 26.39 -25.87
CA ILE A 189 33.93 25.77 -24.61
C ILE A 189 33.19 24.44 -24.45
N THR A 190 33.97 23.37 -24.57
CA THR A 190 33.64 21.95 -24.43
C THR A 190 33.88 21.50 -22.98
N PRO A 191 33.13 20.54 -22.42
CA PRO A 191 33.31 20.01 -21.06
C PRO A 191 34.63 19.23 -20.87
N PRO A 192 35.09 19.02 -19.61
CA PRO A 192 36.36 18.35 -19.35
C PRO A 192 36.22 16.82 -19.41
N GLU A 193 36.98 16.18 -20.29
CA GLU A 193 37.24 14.74 -20.32
C GLU A 193 38.50 14.41 -19.50
N LEU A 194 38.41 13.35 -18.69
CA LEU A 194 39.56 12.72 -18.02
C LEU A 194 40.23 11.73 -19.00
N PRO A 195 41.58 11.64 -19.03
CA PRO A 195 42.30 10.95 -20.10
C PRO A 195 42.35 9.43 -19.91
N VAL A 196 41.96 8.72 -20.97
CA VAL A 196 42.29 7.31 -21.21
C VAL A 196 43.74 7.24 -21.69
N SER A 197 44.61 6.59 -20.92
CA SER A 197 45.99 6.29 -21.31
C SER A 197 46.02 4.92 -22.00
N THR A 198 46.27 4.93 -23.31
CA THR A 198 46.74 3.79 -24.09
C THR A 198 48.27 3.73 -23.98
N LEU A 199 48.78 2.63 -23.44
CA LEU A 199 50.18 2.25 -23.54
C LEU A 199 50.29 0.96 -24.34
N GLU A 200 50.82 1.09 -25.55
CA GLU A 200 51.45 0.00 -26.28
C GLU A 200 52.64 -0.51 -25.44
N ILE A 201 52.64 -1.81 -25.14
CA ILE A 201 53.81 -2.48 -24.55
C ILE A 201 54.33 -3.48 -25.57
N THR A 202 55.52 -3.13 -26.07
CA THR A 202 56.44 -3.96 -26.83
C THR A 202 56.90 -5.16 -26.01
N THR A 203 57.07 -6.29 -26.70
CA THR A 203 57.60 -7.55 -26.17
C THR A 203 59.11 -7.47 -25.87
N PRO A 204 59.56 -7.96 -24.71
CA PRO A 204 60.92 -8.45 -24.49
C PRO A 204 60.94 -9.96 -24.14
N PRO A 205 62.11 -10.62 -24.17
CA PRO A 205 62.25 -11.99 -24.63
C PRO A 205 62.11 -13.08 -23.54
N THR A 206 61.87 -14.29 -24.04
CA THR A 206 61.79 -15.58 -23.36
C THR A 206 63.03 -15.88 -22.49
N PRO A 207 62.86 -16.37 -21.24
CA PRO A 207 63.97 -16.93 -20.47
C PRO A 207 64.37 -18.33 -20.99
N PRO A 208 65.65 -18.73 -20.88
CA PRO A 208 66.17 -19.96 -21.44
C PRO A 208 65.75 -21.22 -20.66
N THR A 209 65.65 -22.31 -21.41
CA THR A 209 65.35 -23.68 -20.98
C THR A 209 66.43 -24.22 -20.03
N PRO A 210 66.08 -24.91 -18.92
CA PRO A 210 67.07 -25.63 -18.13
C PRO A 210 67.55 -26.91 -18.86
N PRO A 211 68.82 -27.33 -18.64
CA PRO A 211 69.43 -28.48 -19.34
C PRO A 211 68.91 -29.83 -18.81
N PRO A 212 69.07 -30.92 -19.58
CA PRO A 212 68.49 -32.22 -19.29
C PRO A 212 69.18 -32.96 -18.12
N ALA A 213 68.38 -33.78 -17.44
CA ALA A 213 68.74 -34.60 -16.30
C ALA A 213 69.84 -35.63 -16.60
N GLN A 214 70.72 -35.87 -15.62
CA GLN A 214 71.58 -37.06 -15.54
C GLN A 214 71.12 -38.01 -14.42
N PRO A 215 71.38 -39.32 -14.52
CA PRO A 215 70.59 -40.34 -13.84
C PRO A 215 71.28 -41.01 -12.64
N ASN A 216 70.41 -41.63 -11.81
CA ASN A 216 70.60 -42.77 -10.88
C ASN A 216 71.19 -42.49 -9.48
N PRO A 217 70.88 -43.30 -8.43
CA PRO A 217 70.38 -44.70 -8.47
C PRO A 217 69.20 -45.07 -7.55
N ASP A 218 68.70 -46.30 -7.73
CA ASP A 218 67.65 -46.98 -6.96
C ASP A 218 67.82 -46.92 -5.43
N PRO A 219 66.72 -46.77 -4.66
CA PRO A 219 66.77 -46.80 -3.21
C PRO A 219 66.79 -48.25 -2.67
N THR A 220 67.80 -48.55 -1.86
CA THR A 220 67.80 -49.70 -0.93
C THR A 220 66.95 -49.34 0.30
N PRO A 221 66.16 -50.26 0.88
CA PRO A 221 65.08 -49.89 1.81
C PRO A 221 65.62 -49.56 3.21
N ALA A 222 65.18 -48.41 3.74
CA ALA A 222 65.35 -48.00 5.14
C ALA A 222 64.05 -48.29 5.94
N PRO A 223 64.15 -48.55 7.25
CA PRO A 223 63.16 -49.33 8.01
C PRO A 223 61.85 -48.58 8.28
N LEU A 224 60.77 -49.36 8.36
CA LEU A 224 59.41 -48.94 8.69
C LEU A 224 59.39 -47.98 9.90
N PRO A 225 58.92 -46.73 9.74
CA PRO A 225 58.63 -45.87 10.88
C PRO A 225 57.42 -46.42 11.62
N THR A 226 57.64 -46.63 12.92
CA THR A 226 56.67 -46.99 13.95
C THR A 226 55.36 -46.21 13.84
N ALA A 227 54.25 -46.92 14.01
CA ALA A 227 52.90 -46.37 14.05
C ALA A 227 52.82 -45.09 14.91
N PRO A 228 52.14 -44.03 14.42
CA PRO A 228 51.97 -42.81 15.20
C PRO A 228 51.22 -43.14 16.50
N LYS A 229 51.78 -42.66 17.61
CA LYS A 229 51.19 -42.72 18.95
C LYS A 229 49.76 -42.18 18.87
N ARG A 230 48.80 -42.95 19.40
CA ARG A 230 47.42 -42.50 19.62
C ARG A 230 47.44 -41.17 20.35
N ASP A 231 46.93 -40.15 19.68
CA ASP A 231 46.71 -38.83 20.23
C ASP A 231 45.88 -38.95 21.52
N THR A 232 46.36 -38.31 22.58
CA THR A 232 45.68 -38.22 23.86
C THR A 232 44.32 -37.56 23.64
N ARG A 233 43.22 -38.30 23.71
CA ARG A 233 41.85 -37.73 23.71
C ARG A 233 41.77 -36.70 24.85
N GLN A 234 41.83 -35.41 24.53
CA GLN A 234 41.45 -34.34 25.45
C GLN A 234 40.07 -34.68 26.02
N LYS A 235 39.98 -34.73 27.34
CA LYS A 235 38.74 -35.04 28.06
C LYS A 235 37.75 -33.90 27.77
N ARG A 236 36.71 -34.17 26.97
CA ARG A 236 35.66 -33.19 26.63
C ARG A 236 35.00 -32.70 27.91
N LYS A 237 34.82 -31.39 28.06
CA LYS A 237 34.14 -30.77 29.20
C LYS A 237 32.67 -31.18 29.22
N SER A 238 32.06 -31.27 30.40
CA SER A 238 30.60 -31.34 30.49
C SER A 238 29.95 -30.00 30.12
N ILE A 239 28.66 -29.99 29.76
CA ILE A 239 27.94 -28.74 29.45
C ILE A 239 27.97 -27.78 30.66
N GLY A 240 27.85 -28.31 31.87
CA GLY A 240 27.90 -27.53 33.10
C GLY A 240 29.29 -26.96 33.40
N GLU A 241 30.35 -27.73 33.11
CA GLU A 241 31.74 -27.23 33.20
C GLU A 241 32.00 -26.11 32.18
N ALA A 242 31.45 -26.22 30.96
CA ALA A 242 31.54 -25.18 29.94
C ALA A 242 30.78 -23.90 30.34
N LEU A 243 29.57 -24.03 30.89
CA LEU A 243 28.80 -22.89 31.42
C LEU A 243 29.53 -22.19 32.58
N MET A 244 30.12 -22.97 33.49
CA MET A 244 30.91 -22.43 34.61
C MET A 244 32.19 -21.74 34.12
N HIS A 245 32.87 -22.31 33.12
CA HIS A 245 34.05 -21.74 32.49
C HIS A 245 33.76 -20.42 31.78
N LEU A 246 32.59 -20.29 31.14
CA LEU A 246 32.14 -19.07 30.47
C LEU A 246 31.49 -18.05 31.41
N GLY A 247 31.25 -18.41 32.68
CA GLY A 247 30.62 -17.53 33.67
C GLY A 247 29.13 -17.31 33.44
N TYR A 248 28.41 -18.28 32.86
CA TYR A 248 26.99 -18.17 32.55
C TYR A 248 26.11 -18.96 33.53
N GLY A 249 24.93 -18.39 33.83
CA GLY A 249 23.84 -19.10 34.51
C GLY A 249 24.00 -19.37 36.00
N ASP A 250 25.04 -18.85 36.66
CA ASP A 250 25.34 -19.07 38.09
C ASP A 250 25.31 -20.56 38.49
N VAL A 251 25.88 -21.42 37.65
CA VAL A 251 25.84 -22.88 37.81
C VAL A 251 26.47 -23.32 39.13
N GLN A 252 25.69 -24.01 39.95
CA GLN A 252 26.15 -24.58 41.21
C GLN A 252 26.77 -25.96 41.00
N THR A 253 27.69 -26.36 41.87
CA THR A 253 28.43 -27.65 41.74
C THR A 253 27.52 -28.88 41.76
N HIS A 254 26.36 -28.81 42.41
CA HIS A 254 25.37 -29.89 42.42
C HIS A 254 24.54 -29.99 41.13
N GLU A 255 24.53 -28.94 40.29
CA GLU A 255 23.81 -28.91 39.01
C GLU A 255 24.62 -29.58 37.88
N LEU A 256 25.93 -29.77 38.07
CA LEU A 256 26.85 -30.35 37.07
C LEU A 256 26.53 -31.80 36.68
N SER A 257 25.73 -32.52 37.48
CA SER A 257 25.27 -33.87 37.17
C SER A 257 24.10 -33.91 36.17
N ASP A 258 23.45 -32.77 35.90
CA ASP A 258 22.38 -32.70 34.89
C ASP A 258 22.98 -32.65 33.48
N TYR A 259 22.66 -33.67 32.67
CA TYR A 259 23.12 -33.79 31.29
C TYR A 259 22.36 -32.89 30.31
N LYS A 260 21.28 -32.24 30.75
CA LYS A 260 20.48 -31.25 30.01
C LYS A 260 20.42 -29.90 30.74
N LEU A 261 21.48 -29.58 31.47
CA LEU A 261 21.52 -28.38 32.29
C LEU A 261 21.27 -27.10 31.49
N ASP A 262 21.79 -27.02 30.26
CA ASP A 262 21.53 -25.92 29.32
C ASP A 262 20.03 -25.75 29.01
N ASP A 263 19.31 -26.83 28.70
CA ASP A 263 17.84 -26.78 28.49
C ASP A 263 17.09 -26.33 29.75
N THR A 264 17.51 -26.79 30.93
CA THR A 264 16.91 -26.44 32.22
C THR A 264 17.11 -24.95 32.54
N LEU A 265 18.32 -24.44 32.30
CA LEU A 265 18.66 -23.04 32.54
C LEU A 265 18.02 -22.09 31.51
N LEU A 266 17.87 -22.52 30.26
CA LEU A 266 17.11 -21.79 29.24
C LEU A 266 15.63 -21.65 29.64
N LYS A 267 14.99 -22.74 30.09
CA LYS A 267 13.57 -22.72 30.51
C LYS A 267 13.31 -21.86 31.75
N THR A 268 14.28 -21.79 32.64
CA THR A 268 14.21 -20.97 33.87
C THR A 268 14.65 -19.52 33.62
N GLY A 269 15.15 -19.20 32.43
CA GLY A 269 15.60 -17.85 32.04
C GLY A 269 16.95 -17.44 32.64
N ARG A 270 17.70 -18.37 33.23
CA ARG A 270 19.03 -18.11 33.84
C ARG A 270 20.13 -17.93 32.79
N ILE A 271 19.95 -18.51 31.60
CA ILE A 271 20.81 -18.26 30.44
C ILE A 271 19.94 -17.96 29.22
N ASN A 272 20.51 -17.25 28.26
CA ASN A 272 19.89 -17.02 26.95
C ASN A 272 20.43 -18.01 25.90
N GLU A 273 19.80 -18.03 24.72
CA GLU A 273 20.13 -18.95 23.63
C GLU A 273 21.57 -18.81 23.13
N PHE A 274 22.11 -17.59 23.11
CA PHE A 274 23.50 -17.30 22.75
C PHE A 274 24.48 -17.95 23.74
N GLN A 275 24.22 -17.78 25.04
CA GLN A 275 25.04 -18.36 26.11
C GLN A 275 25.01 -19.89 26.07
N ALA A 276 23.85 -20.48 25.80
CA ALA A 276 23.72 -21.92 25.64
C ALA A 276 24.51 -22.44 24.44
N ALA A 277 24.40 -21.79 23.27
CA ALA A 277 25.14 -22.18 22.06
C ALA A 277 26.66 -22.07 22.24
N GLN A 278 27.16 -21.01 22.91
CA GLN A 278 28.57 -20.88 23.25
C GLN A 278 29.06 -21.98 24.19
N ALA A 279 28.26 -22.34 25.21
CA ALA A 279 28.61 -23.42 26.12
C ALA A 279 28.64 -24.79 25.42
N GLN A 280 27.71 -25.05 24.50
CA GLN A 280 27.71 -26.26 23.68
C GLN A 280 28.94 -26.33 22.76
N ALA A 281 29.39 -25.19 22.23
CA ALA A 281 30.60 -25.08 21.43
C ALA A 281 31.86 -25.40 22.26
N ASP A 282 32.03 -24.76 23.42
CA ASP A 282 33.16 -24.98 24.33
C ASP A 282 33.20 -26.43 24.85
N ALA A 283 32.06 -27.02 25.19
CA ALA A 283 31.98 -28.42 25.64
C ALA A 283 32.46 -29.44 24.58
N ARG A 284 32.40 -29.07 23.29
CA ARG A 284 32.75 -29.94 22.16
C ARG A 284 34.04 -29.52 21.44
N ASN A 285 34.73 -28.49 21.93
CA ASN A 285 35.87 -27.85 21.24
C ASN A 285 35.52 -27.42 19.81
N LEU A 286 34.31 -26.86 19.63
CA LEU A 286 33.87 -26.26 18.38
C LEU A 286 33.84 -24.73 18.53
N GLN A 287 33.90 -24.02 17.41
CA GLN A 287 33.75 -22.58 17.39
C GLN A 287 32.27 -22.21 17.34
N TYR A 288 31.87 -21.23 18.16
CA TYR A 288 30.59 -20.54 18.01
C TYR A 288 30.74 -19.43 16.97
N ILE A 289 29.80 -19.35 16.04
CA ILE A 289 29.74 -18.31 15.01
C ILE A 289 28.50 -17.47 15.23
N ASP A 290 28.68 -16.15 15.30
CA ASP A 290 27.56 -15.22 15.13
C ASP A 290 27.39 -14.92 13.64
N ILE A 291 26.27 -15.39 13.08
CA ILE A 291 25.96 -15.23 11.66
C ILE A 291 25.73 -13.76 11.26
N THR A 292 25.62 -12.82 12.21
CA THR A 292 25.59 -11.38 11.89
C THR A 292 26.96 -10.83 11.55
N ASP A 293 27.98 -11.35 12.22
CA ASP A 293 29.35 -10.84 12.12
C ASP A 293 30.12 -11.61 11.03
N ASP A 294 29.82 -12.90 10.90
CA ASP A 294 30.41 -13.80 9.90
C ASP A 294 29.30 -14.59 9.16
N PRO A 295 28.63 -13.95 8.18
CA PRO A 295 27.54 -14.56 7.44
C PRO A 295 28.01 -15.68 6.50
N PRO A 296 27.18 -16.71 6.25
CA PRO A 296 27.50 -17.74 5.27
C PRO A 296 27.78 -17.19 3.87
N HIS A 297 28.81 -17.73 3.22
CA HIS A 297 29.10 -17.43 1.84
C HIS A 297 28.00 -17.98 0.93
N SER A 298 27.58 -17.18 -0.05
CA SER A 298 26.51 -17.54 -0.98
C SER A 298 26.87 -18.70 -1.91
N ASP A 299 28.16 -18.92 -2.16
CA ASP A 299 28.70 -19.95 -3.05
C ASP A 299 28.57 -21.36 -2.46
N VAL A 300 28.41 -21.55 -1.15
CA VAL A 300 28.28 -22.88 -0.53
C VAL A 300 26.84 -23.27 -0.19
N ALA A 301 25.90 -22.33 -0.25
CA ALA A 301 24.52 -22.55 0.20
C ALA A 301 23.79 -23.65 -0.61
N HIS A 302 24.18 -23.86 -1.86
CA HIS A 302 23.60 -24.89 -2.73
C HIS A 302 24.09 -26.33 -2.46
N LEU A 303 25.13 -26.50 -1.62
CA LEU A 303 25.79 -27.79 -1.41
C LEU A 303 24.96 -28.78 -0.58
N ILE A 304 24.09 -28.28 0.30
CA ILE A 304 23.20 -29.08 1.13
C ILE A 304 21.77 -28.85 0.64
N ASP A 305 20.98 -29.92 0.51
CA ASP A 305 19.55 -29.84 0.18
C ASP A 305 18.67 -29.62 1.43
N GLU A 306 17.42 -29.20 1.21
CA GLU A 306 16.49 -28.87 2.30
C GLU A 306 16.19 -30.05 3.23
N HIS A 307 16.06 -31.27 2.68
CA HIS A 307 15.79 -32.45 3.49
C HIS A 307 16.96 -32.72 4.44
N THR A 308 18.19 -32.68 3.93
CA THR A 308 19.41 -32.84 4.73
C THR A 308 19.53 -31.72 5.77
N ALA A 309 19.32 -30.47 5.37
CA ALA A 309 19.39 -29.30 6.25
C ALA A 309 18.38 -29.38 7.42
N LYS A 310 17.13 -29.76 7.14
CA LYS A 310 16.06 -29.89 8.15
C LYS A 310 16.23 -31.12 9.04
N THR A 311 16.52 -32.28 8.44
CA THR A 311 16.64 -33.55 9.16
C THR A 311 17.84 -33.56 10.11
N HIS A 312 18.99 -33.04 9.64
CA HIS A 312 20.22 -33.04 10.42
C HIS A 312 20.49 -31.72 11.16
N ARG A 313 19.66 -30.70 10.96
CA ARG A 313 19.82 -29.35 11.52
C ARG A 313 21.21 -28.78 11.23
N VAL A 314 21.45 -28.55 9.93
CA VAL A 314 22.74 -28.07 9.40
C VAL A 314 22.56 -27.03 8.29
N TYR A 315 23.55 -26.16 8.13
CA TYR A 315 23.60 -25.18 7.03
C TYR A 315 25.05 -24.91 6.58
N PRO A 316 25.37 -24.82 5.28
CA PRO A 316 26.73 -24.53 4.80
C PRO A 316 27.20 -23.13 5.22
N HIS A 317 28.42 -23.01 5.75
CA HIS A 317 29.01 -21.72 6.17
C HIS A 317 29.93 -21.15 5.08
N HIS A 318 31.07 -21.78 4.82
CA HIS A 318 32.02 -21.43 3.77
C HIS A 318 32.89 -22.63 3.42
N GLN A 319 33.67 -22.53 2.34
CA GLN A 319 34.65 -23.53 1.93
C GLN A 319 36.02 -22.87 1.81
N GLU A 320 37.04 -23.47 2.43
CA GLU A 320 38.43 -23.03 2.29
C GLU A 320 39.07 -23.51 0.98
N SER A 321 40.16 -22.87 0.58
CA SER A 321 40.90 -23.19 -0.65
C SER A 321 41.54 -24.59 -0.64
N ASP A 322 41.70 -25.19 0.54
CA ASP A 322 42.19 -26.55 0.75
C ASP A 322 41.11 -27.63 0.57
N GLY A 323 39.85 -27.23 0.37
CA GLY A 323 38.71 -28.12 0.19
C GLY A 323 37.88 -28.37 1.47
N THR A 324 38.27 -27.82 2.62
CA THR A 324 37.55 -27.97 3.88
C THR A 324 36.21 -27.26 3.85
N LEU A 325 35.13 -27.99 4.12
CA LEU A 325 33.76 -27.45 4.19
C LEU A 325 33.34 -27.19 5.63
N TYR A 326 32.99 -25.94 5.94
CA TYR A 326 32.49 -25.53 7.25
C TYR A 326 30.96 -25.55 7.26
N ILE A 327 30.38 -26.17 8.29
CA ILE A 327 28.94 -26.36 8.44
C ILE A 327 28.46 -25.80 9.78
N LEU A 328 27.44 -24.97 9.74
CA LEU A 328 26.73 -24.47 10.92
C LEU A 328 25.75 -25.53 11.43
N THR A 329 25.68 -25.73 12.75
CA THR A 329 24.68 -26.58 13.40
C THR A 329 24.29 -26.03 14.77
N ASP A 330 23.05 -26.29 15.19
CA ASP A 330 22.58 -26.04 16.56
C ASP A 330 22.58 -27.31 17.42
N SER A 331 23.03 -28.43 16.84
CA SER A 331 22.94 -29.76 17.42
C SER A 331 24.32 -30.44 17.48
N PRO A 332 25.36 -29.82 18.08
CA PRO A 332 26.72 -30.34 18.09
C PRO A 332 26.85 -31.69 18.81
N ALA A 333 25.86 -32.08 19.61
CA ALA A 333 25.78 -33.41 20.20
C ALA A 333 25.81 -34.55 19.15
N ARG A 334 25.28 -34.28 17.94
CA ARG A 334 25.14 -35.22 16.82
C ARG A 334 26.28 -35.12 15.79
N GLU A 335 27.44 -34.58 16.18
CA GLU A 335 28.60 -34.33 15.33
C GLU A 335 28.91 -35.47 14.33
N THR A 336 28.99 -36.72 14.79
CA THR A 336 29.35 -37.86 13.94
C THR A 336 28.30 -38.13 12.85
N LEU A 337 27.02 -38.08 13.21
CA LEU A 337 25.92 -38.28 12.27
C LEU A 337 25.85 -37.15 11.23
N ILE A 338 26.06 -35.91 11.69
CA ILE A 338 26.11 -34.74 10.81
C ILE A 338 27.24 -34.88 9.79
N LYS A 339 28.45 -35.20 10.25
CA LYS A 339 29.61 -35.35 9.36
C LYS A 339 29.37 -36.46 8.32
N THR A 340 28.84 -37.62 8.73
CA THR A 340 28.51 -38.71 7.80
C THR A 340 27.46 -38.29 6.77
N ALA A 341 26.34 -37.71 7.19
CA ALA A 341 25.26 -37.32 6.28
C ALA A 341 25.69 -36.23 5.29
N VAL A 342 26.43 -35.22 5.75
CA VAL A 342 26.93 -34.15 4.88
C VAL A 342 27.98 -34.70 3.91
N THR A 343 28.87 -35.57 4.36
CA THR A 343 29.83 -36.26 3.49
C THR A 343 29.15 -37.06 2.39
N GLU A 344 28.21 -37.93 2.74
CA GLU A 344 27.49 -38.77 1.76
C GLU A 344 26.78 -37.92 0.70
N ARG A 345 26.28 -36.74 1.09
CA ARG A 345 25.54 -35.86 0.19
C ARG A 345 26.43 -34.97 -0.67
N THR A 346 27.51 -34.44 -0.11
CA THR A 346 28.38 -33.45 -0.77
C THR A 346 29.61 -34.04 -1.44
N ASN A 347 29.94 -35.30 -1.13
CA ASN A 347 31.16 -35.99 -1.53
C ASN A 347 32.46 -35.20 -1.21
N ARG A 348 32.42 -34.36 -0.17
CA ARG A 348 33.52 -33.48 0.25
C ARG A 348 34.12 -33.91 1.58
N HIS A 349 35.44 -33.73 1.67
CA HIS A 349 36.24 -33.89 2.88
C HIS A 349 37.45 -32.94 2.84
N PRO A 350 37.87 -32.38 3.99
CA PRO A 350 37.32 -32.58 5.35
C PRO A 350 36.11 -31.67 5.69
N ILE A 351 35.36 -32.02 6.75
CA ILE A 351 34.19 -31.25 7.22
C ILE A 351 34.42 -30.77 8.66
N THR A 352 34.26 -29.47 8.89
CA THR A 352 34.37 -28.82 10.20
C THR A 352 33.02 -28.26 10.62
N LEU A 353 32.66 -28.40 11.90
CA LEU A 353 31.38 -27.89 12.42
C LEU A 353 31.58 -26.63 13.24
N HIS A 354 30.70 -25.67 13.02
CA HIS A 354 30.55 -24.47 13.85
C HIS A 354 29.16 -24.48 14.49
N VAL A 355 29.10 -23.99 15.72
CA VAL A 355 27.85 -23.92 16.49
C VAL A 355 27.19 -22.57 16.28
N VAL A 356 25.89 -22.58 16.05
CA VAL A 356 25.03 -21.38 15.97
C VAL A 356 23.82 -21.56 16.86
N THR A 357 23.10 -20.47 17.12
CA THR A 357 21.83 -20.56 17.85
C THR A 357 20.75 -21.28 17.00
N PRO A 358 19.85 -22.07 17.61
CA PRO A 358 18.69 -22.66 16.94
C PRO A 358 17.88 -21.65 16.11
N THR A 359 17.64 -20.45 16.66
CA THR A 359 16.93 -19.36 15.98
C THR A 359 17.68 -18.88 14.73
N ALA A 360 19.00 -18.73 14.80
CA ALA A 360 19.83 -18.37 13.65
C ALA A 360 19.78 -19.45 12.56
N LEU A 361 19.89 -20.72 12.94
CA LEU A 361 19.85 -21.84 12.01
C LEU A 361 18.47 -21.99 11.35
N ASP A 362 17.38 -21.92 12.12
CA ASP A 362 16.01 -21.97 11.59
C ASP A 362 15.74 -20.83 10.62
N ARG A 363 16.35 -19.66 10.84
CA ARG A 363 16.27 -18.55 9.90
C ARG A 363 17.03 -18.85 8.62
N LEU A 364 18.28 -19.29 8.70
CA LEU A 364 19.07 -19.64 7.51
C LEU A 364 18.37 -20.71 6.65
N ILE A 365 17.86 -21.76 7.28
CA ILE A 365 17.13 -22.83 6.60
C ILE A 365 15.86 -22.29 5.94
N ARG A 366 15.12 -21.44 6.65
CA ARG A 366 13.87 -20.86 6.13
C ARG A 366 14.15 -19.89 4.98
N ASP A 367 15.00 -18.90 5.19
CA ASP A 367 15.31 -17.82 4.24
C ASP A 367 15.89 -18.40 2.93
N HIS A 368 16.76 -19.41 3.04
CA HIS A 368 17.34 -20.07 1.89
C HIS A 368 16.37 -21.07 1.24
N TYR A 369 15.91 -22.10 1.96
CA TYR A 369 15.24 -23.23 1.30
C TYR A 369 13.75 -23.03 0.99
N THR A 370 12.99 -22.18 1.70
CA THR A 370 11.55 -22.03 1.36
C THR A 370 11.30 -21.36 0.00
N ASN A 371 12.19 -20.45 -0.42
CA ASN A 371 12.16 -19.89 -1.77
C ASN A 371 13.12 -20.62 -2.71
N ALA A 372 14.32 -21.01 -2.30
CA ALA A 372 15.26 -21.70 -3.18
C ALA A 372 14.79 -23.10 -3.59
N THR A 373 14.09 -23.86 -2.76
CA THR A 373 13.54 -25.16 -3.16
C THR A 373 12.39 -24.98 -4.14
N ALA A 374 11.47 -24.04 -3.89
CA ALA A 374 10.41 -23.72 -4.86
C ALA A 374 10.97 -23.19 -6.18
N LEU A 375 12.05 -22.39 -6.14
CA LEU A 375 12.76 -21.91 -7.32
C LEU A 375 13.52 -23.03 -8.03
N LYS A 376 14.13 -23.97 -7.30
CA LYS A 376 14.80 -25.15 -7.86
C LYS A 376 13.79 -26.10 -8.50
N ASP A 377 12.67 -26.37 -7.85
CA ASP A 377 11.57 -27.17 -8.40
C ASP A 377 11.04 -26.52 -9.69
N LEU A 378 10.79 -25.21 -9.64
CA LEU A 378 10.36 -24.42 -10.79
C LEU A 378 11.41 -24.46 -11.91
N HIS A 379 12.69 -24.26 -11.60
CA HIS A 379 13.79 -24.35 -12.57
C HIS A 379 13.95 -25.76 -13.14
N THR A 380 13.76 -26.81 -12.35
CA THR A 380 13.83 -28.22 -12.78
C THR A 380 12.67 -28.55 -13.71
N GLU A 381 11.44 -28.14 -13.38
CA GLU A 381 10.25 -28.29 -14.24
C GLU A 381 10.43 -27.55 -15.58
N PHE A 382 10.98 -26.33 -15.57
CA PHE A 382 11.23 -25.55 -16.78
C PHE A 382 12.46 -25.99 -17.59
N SER A 383 13.45 -26.64 -16.96
CA SER A 383 14.62 -27.19 -17.66
C SER A 383 14.33 -28.51 -18.36
N GLN A 384 13.32 -29.25 -17.88
CA GLN A 384 12.92 -30.56 -18.44
C GLN A 384 11.78 -30.44 -19.47
N HIS A 385 11.06 -29.32 -19.50
CA HIS A 385 9.97 -29.08 -20.44
C HIS A 385 10.06 -27.70 -21.10
N THR A 386 10.14 -27.66 -22.43
CA THR A 386 9.86 -26.44 -23.19
C THR A 386 8.37 -26.13 -23.04
N THR A 387 8.06 -25.15 -22.18
CA THR A 387 6.69 -24.74 -21.79
C THR A 387 5.80 -25.88 -21.27
N PRO A 388 5.85 -26.21 -19.96
CA PRO A 388 4.80 -27.03 -19.38
C PRO A 388 3.47 -26.26 -19.46
N GLU A 389 2.48 -26.83 -20.14
CA GLU A 389 1.09 -26.43 -20.00
C GLU A 389 0.69 -26.65 -18.53
N ILE A 390 0.39 -25.56 -17.83
CA ILE A 390 -0.16 -25.65 -16.48
C ILE A 390 -1.55 -26.30 -16.59
N ASP A 391 -1.66 -27.55 -16.14
CA ASP A 391 -2.95 -28.15 -15.84
C ASP A 391 -3.59 -27.33 -14.70
N LEU A 392 -4.73 -26.72 -15.03
CA LEU A 392 -5.43 -25.79 -14.16
C LEU A 392 -6.10 -26.53 -12.98
N GLU A 393 -6.35 -27.83 -13.13
CA GLU A 393 -7.00 -28.67 -12.12
C GLU A 393 -6.03 -29.25 -11.10
N ASP A 394 -4.72 -29.29 -11.38
CA ASP A 394 -3.75 -29.87 -10.46
C ASP A 394 -3.46 -28.93 -9.28
N THR A 395 -3.72 -29.42 -8.07
CA THR A 395 -3.72 -28.64 -6.84
C THR A 395 -2.32 -28.32 -6.31
N ASP A 396 -1.25 -28.86 -6.87
CA ASP A 396 0.13 -28.69 -6.33
C ASP A 396 1.23 -28.48 -7.39
N ASN A 397 1.04 -27.48 -8.26
CA ASN A 397 2.03 -27.05 -9.27
C ASN A 397 3.15 -26.18 -8.65
N ALA A 398 4.43 -26.36 -9.04
CA ALA A 398 5.56 -25.59 -8.51
C ALA A 398 5.43 -24.07 -8.72
N VAL A 399 4.80 -23.62 -9.80
CA VAL A 399 4.47 -22.20 -10.05
C VAL A 399 3.49 -21.68 -9.00
N LYS A 400 2.44 -22.44 -8.68
CA LYS A 400 1.48 -22.08 -7.62
C LYS A 400 2.18 -22.02 -6.25
N ARG A 401 3.06 -22.98 -5.94
CA ARG A 401 3.88 -22.96 -4.71
C ARG A 401 4.80 -21.75 -4.65
N PHE A 402 5.48 -21.42 -5.73
CA PHE A 402 6.35 -20.25 -5.83
C PHE A 402 5.59 -18.95 -5.58
N VAL A 403 4.46 -18.74 -6.27
CA VAL A 403 3.59 -17.56 -6.07
C VAL A 403 3.11 -17.47 -4.62
N ARG A 404 2.67 -18.59 -4.05
CA ARG A 404 2.23 -18.67 -2.64
C ARG A 404 3.37 -18.30 -1.68
N ASN A 405 4.56 -18.87 -1.85
CA ASN A 405 5.72 -18.62 -0.98
C ASN A 405 6.21 -17.17 -1.11
N THR A 406 6.16 -16.60 -2.31
CA THR A 406 6.46 -15.18 -2.56
C THR A 406 5.50 -14.28 -1.78
N ILE A 407 4.19 -14.55 -1.83
CA ILE A 407 3.18 -13.80 -1.07
C ILE A 407 3.38 -13.94 0.45
N LEU A 408 3.66 -15.16 0.93
CA LEU A 408 3.94 -15.42 2.34
C LEU A 408 5.18 -14.68 2.83
N THR A 409 6.26 -14.75 2.06
CA THR A 409 7.54 -14.07 2.36
C THR A 409 7.35 -12.57 2.40
N ALA A 410 6.63 -11.99 1.43
CA ALA A 410 6.30 -10.57 1.40
C ALA A 410 5.56 -10.13 2.67
N THR A 411 4.58 -10.92 3.10
CA THR A 411 3.78 -10.65 4.30
C THR A 411 4.65 -10.70 5.57
N LEU A 412 5.49 -11.73 5.72
CA LEU A 412 6.42 -11.86 6.85
C LEU A 412 7.45 -10.71 6.90
N LYS A 413 7.88 -10.22 5.74
CA LYS A 413 8.77 -9.06 5.61
C LYS A 413 8.03 -7.71 5.73
N ASN A 414 6.72 -7.71 6.02
CA ASN A 414 5.87 -6.52 6.10
C ASN A 414 5.89 -5.66 4.83
N ALA A 415 6.09 -6.28 3.66
CA ALA A 415 6.04 -5.58 2.37
C ALA A 415 4.63 -5.02 2.11
N SER A 416 4.56 -3.81 1.55
CA SER A 416 3.30 -3.19 1.14
C SER A 416 2.82 -3.69 -0.22
N ASP A 417 3.75 -3.94 -1.13
CA ASP A 417 3.46 -4.33 -2.51
C ASP A 417 4.47 -5.39 -2.99
N ILE A 418 4.00 -6.30 -3.85
CA ILE A 418 4.79 -7.28 -4.58
C ILE A 418 4.68 -6.96 -6.06
N HIS A 419 5.81 -6.79 -6.72
CA HIS A 419 5.92 -6.42 -8.11
C HIS A 419 6.42 -7.62 -8.92
N PHE A 420 5.63 -8.08 -9.88
CA PHE A 420 6.00 -9.07 -10.90
C PHE A 420 6.16 -8.32 -12.23
N GLU A 421 7.41 -8.13 -12.65
CA GLU A 421 7.77 -7.24 -13.75
C GLU A 421 8.51 -8.04 -14.83
N PRO A 422 7.81 -8.40 -15.93
CA PRO A 422 8.47 -8.98 -17.10
C PRO A 422 9.57 -8.04 -17.62
N GLN A 423 10.70 -8.61 -18.00
CA GLN A 423 11.86 -7.96 -18.59
C GLN A 423 12.29 -8.77 -19.83
N GLU A 424 13.18 -8.23 -20.65
CA GLU A 424 13.70 -8.92 -21.84
C GLU A 424 14.36 -10.27 -21.50
N ASP A 425 15.07 -10.32 -20.37
CA ASP A 425 15.86 -11.44 -19.87
C ASP A 425 15.07 -12.41 -18.97
N GLY A 426 13.84 -12.08 -18.57
CA GLY A 426 13.09 -12.91 -17.64
C GLY A 426 11.99 -12.19 -16.86
N LEU A 427 11.65 -12.72 -15.68
CA LEU A 427 10.71 -12.09 -14.74
C LEU A 427 11.47 -11.58 -13.50
N ARG A 428 11.37 -10.27 -13.28
CA ARG A 428 11.89 -9.62 -12.07
C ARG A 428 10.80 -9.56 -11.01
N VAL A 429 11.08 -10.08 -9.81
CA VAL A 429 10.17 -10.00 -8.66
C VAL A 429 10.75 -9.07 -7.59
N ARG A 430 9.99 -8.06 -7.14
CA ARG A 430 10.43 -7.10 -6.12
C ARG A 430 9.39 -6.91 -5.02
N TYR A 431 9.84 -6.69 -3.79
CA TYR A 431 9.00 -6.23 -2.69
C TYR A 431 9.19 -4.74 -2.45
N ARG A 432 8.11 -4.04 -2.11
CA ARG A 432 8.18 -2.70 -1.52
C ARG A 432 8.18 -2.83 0.00
N ILE A 433 9.31 -2.56 0.63
CA ILE A 433 9.48 -2.61 2.10
C ILE A 433 9.98 -1.25 2.56
N ASP A 434 9.30 -0.66 3.55
CA ASP A 434 9.61 0.67 4.09
C ASP A 434 9.82 1.73 2.97
N LYS A 435 8.92 1.73 1.98
CA LYS A 435 8.88 2.57 0.77
C LYS A 435 9.91 2.25 -0.33
N HIS A 436 10.87 1.37 -0.09
CA HIS A 436 11.91 1.04 -1.07
C HIS A 436 11.62 -0.27 -1.80
N LEU A 437 11.86 -0.29 -3.11
CA LEU A 437 11.78 -1.51 -3.92
C LEU A 437 13.05 -2.33 -3.77
N ARG A 438 12.89 -3.63 -3.54
CA ARG A 438 14.00 -4.57 -3.31
C ARG A 438 13.75 -5.88 -4.05
N PRO A 439 14.78 -6.50 -4.64
CA PRO A 439 14.63 -7.80 -5.29
C PRO A 439 14.17 -8.84 -4.27
N ALA A 440 13.16 -9.63 -4.65
CA ALA A 440 12.67 -10.76 -3.86
C ALA A 440 13.53 -12.01 -4.08
N THR A 441 14.01 -12.19 -5.30
CA THR A 441 14.82 -13.30 -5.81
C THR A 441 15.67 -12.78 -6.99
N GLU A 442 16.63 -13.59 -7.43
CA GLU A 442 17.24 -13.43 -8.75
C GLU A 442 16.19 -13.48 -9.86
N ALA A 443 16.51 -12.88 -11.01
CA ALA A 443 15.61 -12.85 -12.16
C ALA A 443 15.26 -14.28 -12.60
N LEU A 444 13.97 -14.54 -12.82
CA LEU A 444 13.49 -15.86 -13.22
C LEU A 444 13.58 -16.02 -14.74
N PRO A 445 13.84 -17.23 -15.26
CA PRO A 445 13.93 -17.46 -16.69
C PRO A 445 12.65 -17.05 -17.42
N LYS A 446 12.79 -16.52 -18.64
CA LYS A 446 11.67 -16.08 -19.50
C LYS A 446 10.57 -17.14 -19.67
N ALA A 447 10.95 -18.42 -19.71
CA ALA A 447 10.02 -19.55 -19.81
C ALA A 447 8.99 -19.61 -18.65
N SER A 448 9.31 -19.03 -17.49
CA SER A 448 8.44 -19.03 -16.31
C SER A 448 7.50 -17.83 -16.22
N THR A 449 7.79 -16.75 -16.96
CA THR A 449 7.08 -15.48 -16.88
C THR A 449 5.59 -15.64 -17.14
N ASP A 450 5.22 -16.18 -18.31
CA ASP A 450 3.82 -16.27 -18.73
C ASP A 450 3.01 -17.20 -17.80
N ASN A 451 3.65 -18.26 -17.34
CA ASN A 451 3.08 -19.22 -16.40
C ASN A 451 2.79 -18.58 -15.03
N ILE A 452 3.70 -17.77 -14.50
CA ILE A 452 3.50 -17.04 -13.24
C ILE A 452 2.39 -16.00 -13.37
N ILE A 453 2.39 -15.21 -14.46
CA ILE A 453 1.35 -14.21 -14.74
C ILE A 453 -0.03 -14.88 -14.87
N ARG A 454 -0.11 -16.01 -15.59
CA ARG A 454 -1.35 -16.78 -15.73
C ARG A 454 -1.87 -17.32 -14.39
N VAL A 455 -0.99 -17.84 -13.52
CA VAL A 455 -1.37 -18.30 -12.17
C VAL A 455 -1.88 -17.14 -11.31
N LEU A 456 -1.22 -15.98 -11.35
CA LEU A 456 -1.67 -14.79 -10.63
C LEU A 456 -3.07 -14.33 -11.10
N LYS A 457 -3.29 -14.26 -12.42
CA LYS A 457 -4.61 -13.94 -12.99
C LYS A 457 -5.67 -14.96 -12.60
N LEU A 458 -5.35 -16.25 -12.68
CA LEU A 458 -6.25 -17.33 -12.26
C LEU A 458 -6.64 -17.21 -10.79
N MET A 459 -5.68 -17.00 -9.90
CA MET A 459 -5.92 -16.82 -8.46
C MET A 459 -6.81 -15.61 -8.17
N ALA A 460 -6.69 -14.56 -9.00
CA ALA A 460 -7.46 -13.33 -8.87
C ALA A 460 -8.82 -13.37 -9.59
N GLY A 461 -9.12 -14.41 -10.38
CA GLY A 461 -10.32 -14.49 -11.21
C GLY A 461 -10.34 -13.48 -12.37
N MET A 462 -9.17 -13.07 -12.84
CA MET A 462 -8.99 -12.19 -14.00
C MET A 462 -9.17 -12.97 -15.32
N ASP A 463 -9.48 -12.26 -16.40
CA ASP A 463 -9.54 -12.85 -17.74
C ASP A 463 -8.13 -13.17 -18.25
N LEU A 464 -7.90 -14.46 -18.52
CA LEU A 464 -6.65 -14.98 -19.07
C LEU A 464 -6.46 -14.62 -20.54
N GLY A 465 -7.55 -14.41 -21.30
CA GLY A 465 -7.51 -14.10 -22.73
C GLY A 465 -7.29 -12.62 -23.03
N ASN A 466 -7.62 -11.74 -22.09
CA ASN A 466 -7.41 -10.29 -22.23
C ASN A 466 -6.05 -9.87 -21.64
N ASN A 467 -5.08 -9.62 -22.53
CA ASN A 467 -3.78 -9.03 -22.18
C ASN A 467 -3.59 -7.62 -22.76
N ARG A 468 -4.68 -6.97 -23.19
CA ARG A 468 -4.65 -5.67 -23.88
C ARG A 468 -5.21 -4.53 -23.03
N GLU A 469 -5.97 -4.86 -22.01
CA GLU A 469 -6.58 -3.89 -21.10
C GLU A 469 -6.10 -4.12 -19.67
N PRO A 470 -5.97 -3.05 -18.84
CA PRO A 470 -5.72 -3.21 -17.42
C PRO A 470 -6.83 -4.01 -16.73
N GLN A 471 -6.46 -4.82 -15.74
CA GLN A 471 -7.40 -5.59 -14.93
C GLN A 471 -7.11 -5.43 -13.44
N ASP A 472 -8.14 -5.19 -12.63
CA ASP A 472 -8.06 -5.11 -11.17
C ASP A 472 -8.90 -6.23 -10.55
N ALA A 473 -8.36 -6.89 -9.52
CA ALA A 473 -9.07 -7.93 -8.79
C ALA A 473 -8.55 -8.07 -7.35
N ARG A 474 -9.08 -9.06 -6.62
CA ARG A 474 -8.67 -9.37 -5.23
C ARG A 474 -8.33 -10.84 -5.09
N ILE A 475 -7.31 -11.14 -4.31
CA ILE A 475 -6.96 -12.50 -3.89
C ILE A 475 -7.15 -12.60 -2.37
N THR A 476 -7.80 -13.66 -1.90
CA THR A 476 -7.83 -14.01 -0.48
C THR A 476 -7.08 -15.33 -0.28
N LEU A 477 -5.89 -15.27 0.32
CA LEU A 477 -5.08 -16.43 0.62
C LEU A 477 -5.28 -16.86 2.07
N LYS A 478 -5.66 -18.13 2.30
CA LYS A 478 -5.78 -18.73 3.64
C LYS A 478 -4.47 -19.41 4.03
N VAL A 479 -3.92 -19.06 5.20
CA VAL A 479 -2.65 -19.56 5.73
C VAL A 479 -2.85 -19.99 7.18
N GLY A 480 -3.07 -21.29 7.40
CA GLY A 480 -3.48 -21.78 8.72
C GLY A 480 -4.80 -21.12 9.15
N THR A 481 -4.79 -20.44 10.30
CA THR A 481 -5.92 -19.66 10.80
C THR A 481 -5.94 -18.20 10.30
N ALA A 482 -4.85 -17.72 9.71
CA ALA A 482 -4.72 -16.36 9.21
C ALA A 482 -5.23 -16.24 7.76
N ARG A 483 -5.67 -15.03 7.39
CA ARG A 483 -6.05 -14.66 6.02
C ARG A 483 -5.15 -13.52 5.55
N ILE A 484 -4.72 -13.60 4.30
CA ILE A 484 -3.97 -12.54 3.63
C ILE A 484 -4.83 -12.06 2.47
N ASN A 485 -5.24 -10.80 2.51
CA ASN A 485 -6.03 -10.18 1.45
C ASN A 485 -5.09 -9.37 0.57
N LEU A 486 -5.18 -9.55 -0.75
CA LEU A 486 -4.40 -8.81 -1.72
C LEU A 486 -5.32 -8.09 -2.68
N ARG A 487 -4.96 -6.85 -3.04
CA ARG A 487 -5.46 -6.21 -4.26
C ARG A 487 -4.46 -6.45 -5.37
N VAL A 488 -4.91 -6.93 -6.52
CA VAL A 488 -4.06 -7.28 -7.65
C VAL A 488 -4.43 -6.38 -8.81
N SER A 489 -3.42 -5.73 -9.40
CA SER A 489 -3.56 -4.93 -10.60
C SER A 489 -2.64 -5.48 -11.67
N CYS A 490 -3.19 -5.71 -12.86
CA CYS A 490 -2.53 -6.21 -14.04
C CYS A 490 -2.50 -5.10 -15.09
N LEU A 491 -1.31 -4.76 -15.57
CA LEU A 491 -1.09 -3.69 -16.55
C LEU A 491 -0.39 -4.27 -17.79
N PRO A 492 -0.99 -4.20 -18.99
CA PRO A 492 -0.35 -4.58 -20.24
C PRO A 492 0.97 -3.83 -20.47
N GLN A 493 1.99 -4.55 -20.94
CA GLN A 493 3.28 -4.01 -21.34
C GLN A 493 3.56 -4.32 -22.82
N THR A 494 4.71 -3.84 -23.31
CA THR A 494 5.21 -4.16 -24.65
C THR A 494 5.36 -5.68 -24.83
N GLU A 495 5.31 -6.13 -26.09
CA GLU A 495 5.47 -7.54 -26.48
C GLU A 495 4.39 -8.51 -25.93
N GLY A 496 3.26 -7.98 -25.45
CA GLY A 496 2.14 -8.80 -24.97
C GLY A 496 2.32 -9.36 -23.56
N HIS A 497 3.38 -8.95 -22.87
CA HIS A 497 3.60 -9.23 -21.45
C HIS A 497 2.72 -8.37 -20.57
N GLU A 498 2.56 -8.77 -19.31
CA GLU A 498 1.75 -8.03 -18.34
C GLU A 498 2.51 -7.89 -17.03
N LYS A 499 2.55 -6.65 -16.52
CA LYS A 499 3.06 -6.37 -15.19
C LYS A 499 1.95 -6.58 -14.19
N ILE A 500 2.20 -7.42 -13.17
CA ILE A 500 1.27 -7.61 -12.06
C ILE A 500 1.85 -6.99 -10.80
N VAL A 501 1.03 -6.20 -10.11
CA VAL A 501 1.33 -5.68 -8.77
C VAL A 501 0.28 -6.20 -7.79
N CYS A 502 0.74 -6.87 -6.74
CA CYS A 502 -0.10 -7.31 -5.63
C CYS A 502 0.15 -6.41 -4.42
N ARG A 503 -0.84 -5.61 -4.02
CA ARG A 503 -0.81 -4.86 -2.76
C ARG A 503 -1.33 -5.73 -1.63
N VAL A 504 -0.55 -5.85 -0.56
CA VAL A 504 -0.95 -6.55 0.65
C VAL A 504 -1.88 -5.66 1.47
N LEU A 505 -3.14 -6.04 1.58
CA LEU A 505 -4.14 -5.32 2.39
C LEU A 505 -3.98 -5.75 3.85
N ARG A 506 -3.83 -4.75 4.72
CA ARG A 506 -3.71 -4.95 6.17
C ARG A 506 -5.09 -4.97 6.81
N GLU A 507 -5.21 -5.61 7.97
CA GLU A 507 -6.48 -5.65 8.70
C GLU A 507 -6.57 -4.47 9.68
N ALA A 508 -7.79 -4.05 10.01
CA ALA A 508 -8.03 -2.95 10.94
C ALA A 508 -7.37 -3.13 12.32
N LYS A 509 -7.18 -4.37 12.77
CA LYS A 509 -6.49 -4.68 14.04
C LYS A 509 -5.03 -4.21 14.06
N ASP A 510 -4.42 -4.02 12.89
CA ASP A 510 -3.04 -3.57 12.74
C ASP A 510 -2.91 -2.03 12.86
N ILE A 511 -4.04 -1.32 12.94
CA ILE A 511 -4.08 0.13 13.12
C ILE A 511 -4.01 0.43 14.63
N PRO A 512 -2.97 1.15 15.11
CA PRO A 512 -2.84 1.52 16.50
C PRO A 512 -3.91 2.54 16.89
N ASP A 513 -4.12 2.69 18.19
CA ASP A 513 -4.87 3.83 18.72
C ASP A 513 -4.05 5.12 18.57
N ILE A 514 -4.68 6.28 18.75
CA ILE A 514 -4.07 7.59 18.48
C ILE A 514 -2.79 7.83 19.30
N GLU A 515 -2.67 7.22 20.48
CA GLU A 515 -1.47 7.26 21.32
C GLU A 515 -0.28 6.53 20.66
N GLY A 516 -0.55 5.51 19.85
CA GLY A 516 0.45 4.77 19.09
C GLY A 516 0.91 5.49 17.82
N LEU A 517 0.35 6.66 17.50
CA LEU A 517 0.80 7.47 16.35
C LEU A 517 2.08 8.25 16.65
N HIS A 518 2.70 8.15 17.83
CA HIS A 518 3.95 8.89 18.15
C HIS A 518 3.82 10.41 17.95
N MET A 519 2.66 10.99 18.25
CA MET A 519 2.52 12.44 18.39
C MET A 519 3.20 12.90 19.69
N THR A 520 3.72 14.13 19.72
CA THR A 520 4.13 14.73 20.99
C THR A 520 2.92 14.83 21.94
N PRO A 521 3.10 14.85 23.28
CA PRO A 521 1.98 14.99 24.19
C PRO A 521 1.08 16.19 23.87
N GLN A 522 1.68 17.34 23.55
CA GLN A 522 0.96 18.54 23.15
C GLN A 522 0.15 18.36 21.86
N THR A 523 0.77 17.78 20.82
CA THR A 523 0.10 17.52 19.54
C THR A 523 -1.02 16.50 19.71
N LEU A 524 -0.80 15.45 20.50
CA LEU A 524 -1.80 14.41 20.79
C LEU A 524 -3.02 15.01 21.50
N THR A 525 -2.82 15.82 22.55
CA THR A 525 -3.93 16.48 23.26
C THR A 525 -4.74 17.38 22.32
N ARG A 526 -4.05 18.18 21.49
CA ARG A 526 -4.70 19.08 20.53
C ARG A 526 -5.44 18.32 19.43
N PHE A 527 -4.84 17.27 18.87
CA PHE A 527 -5.47 16.42 17.86
C PHE A 527 -6.67 15.67 18.44
N SER A 528 -6.53 15.13 19.65
CA SER A 528 -7.62 14.49 20.38
C SER A 528 -8.80 15.44 20.58
N HIS A 529 -8.55 16.69 20.96
CA HIS A 529 -9.60 17.70 21.06
C HIS A 529 -10.32 17.94 19.71
N LEU A 530 -9.56 18.10 18.61
CA LEU A 530 -10.13 18.34 17.28
C LEU A 530 -11.07 17.21 16.83
N ILE A 531 -10.69 15.95 17.02
CA ILE A 531 -11.49 14.80 16.57
C ILE A 531 -12.73 14.57 17.45
N HIS A 532 -12.85 15.22 18.61
CA HIS A 532 -14.03 15.15 19.49
C HIS A 532 -14.98 16.35 19.32
N LEU A 533 -14.66 17.30 18.44
CA LEU A 533 -15.58 18.39 18.12
C LEU A 533 -16.89 17.84 17.55
N ALA A 534 -17.99 18.58 17.78
CA ALA A 534 -19.29 18.24 17.22
C ALA A 534 -19.32 18.42 15.70
N ASP A 535 -18.64 19.47 15.20
CA ASP A 535 -18.67 19.85 13.80
C ASP A 535 -17.35 20.48 13.32
N GLY A 536 -17.27 20.60 11.99
CA GLY A 536 -16.18 21.26 11.30
C GLY A 536 -15.24 20.27 10.59
N MET A 537 -14.33 20.82 9.81
CA MET A 537 -13.43 20.07 8.96
C MET A 537 -12.04 19.94 9.59
N VAL A 538 -11.56 18.71 9.75
CA VAL A 538 -10.19 18.38 10.14
C VAL A 538 -9.50 17.69 8.97
N LEU A 539 -8.39 18.24 8.52
CA LEU A 539 -7.66 17.73 7.37
C LEU A 539 -6.38 17.04 7.81
N VAL A 540 -6.07 15.90 7.21
CA VAL A 540 -4.74 15.28 7.29
C VAL A 540 -4.06 15.42 5.95
N THR A 541 -2.84 15.97 5.94
CA THR A 541 -2.11 16.23 4.71
C THR A 541 -0.70 15.64 4.71
N GLY A 542 -0.14 15.52 3.52
CA GLY A 542 1.16 14.91 3.25
C GLY A 542 1.18 14.19 1.90
N PRO A 543 2.38 13.83 1.41
CA PRO A 543 2.54 13.12 0.14
C PRO A 543 1.92 11.71 0.18
N THR A 544 1.94 11.03 -0.97
CA THR A 544 1.53 9.62 -1.05
C THR A 544 2.40 8.76 -0.13
N GLY A 545 1.77 7.85 0.62
CA GLY A 545 2.48 7.00 1.58
C GLY A 545 3.00 7.74 2.82
N SER A 546 2.44 8.90 3.17
CA SER A 546 2.73 9.58 4.44
C SER A 546 1.93 9.05 5.63
N GLY A 547 1.04 8.08 5.43
CA GLY A 547 0.22 7.47 6.49
C GLY A 547 -1.07 8.24 6.84
N LYS A 548 -1.58 9.11 5.95
CA LYS A 548 -2.80 9.89 6.20
C LYS A 548 -4.00 9.02 6.57
N SER A 549 -4.31 8.02 5.74
CA SER A 549 -5.41 7.09 6.00
C SER A 549 -5.20 6.35 7.32
N PHE A 550 -3.96 5.97 7.65
CA PHE A 550 -3.65 5.29 8.90
C PHE A 550 -4.00 6.14 10.13
N SER A 551 -3.65 7.43 10.12
CA SER A 551 -3.96 8.37 11.20
C SER A 551 -5.47 8.67 11.29
N LEU A 552 -6.15 8.79 10.15
CA LEU A 552 -7.60 8.98 10.10
C LEU A 552 -8.37 7.77 10.62
N TYR A 553 -7.97 6.57 10.23
CA TYR A 553 -8.56 5.34 10.76
C TYR A 553 -8.30 5.17 12.26
N SER A 554 -7.11 5.56 12.75
CA SER A 554 -6.81 5.59 14.18
C SER A 554 -7.71 6.58 14.94
N ALA A 555 -7.97 7.75 14.38
CA ALA A 555 -8.95 8.69 14.91
C ALA A 555 -10.37 8.10 14.92
N LEU A 556 -10.82 7.50 13.82
CA LEU A 556 -12.13 6.84 13.74
C LEU A 556 -12.28 5.73 14.79
N LYS A 557 -11.28 4.89 15.02
CA LYS A 557 -11.31 3.88 16.10
C LYS A 557 -11.60 4.49 17.48
N ARG A 558 -11.17 5.74 17.73
CA ARG A 558 -11.41 6.44 18.99
C ARG A 558 -12.82 7.03 19.07
N ILE A 559 -13.33 7.59 17.98
CA ILE A 559 -14.54 8.44 18.01
C ILE A 559 -15.80 7.77 17.43
N ALA A 560 -15.65 6.71 16.65
CA ALA A 560 -16.76 5.96 16.05
C ALA A 560 -17.37 5.01 17.10
N THR A 561 -18.12 5.59 18.03
CA THR A 561 -18.89 4.86 19.03
C THR A 561 -20.23 4.40 18.46
N PRO A 562 -20.88 3.36 19.01
CA PRO A 562 -22.22 2.93 18.57
C PRO A 562 -23.31 4.01 18.65
N GLU A 563 -23.10 5.04 19.47
CA GLU A 563 -23.99 6.20 19.62
C GLU A 563 -23.86 7.22 18.49
N LYS A 564 -22.81 7.13 17.66
CA LYS A 564 -22.53 8.06 16.56
C LYS A 564 -22.61 7.36 15.22
N ASN A 565 -23.45 7.86 14.33
CA ASN A 565 -23.51 7.38 12.96
C ASN A 565 -22.31 7.87 12.17
N THR A 566 -21.36 6.97 11.93
CA THR A 566 -20.12 7.28 11.23
C THR A 566 -20.13 6.69 9.82
N GLN A 567 -19.90 7.55 8.82
CA GLN A 567 -19.89 7.17 7.41
C GLN A 567 -18.55 7.47 6.76
N THR A 568 -18.06 6.56 5.93
CA THR A 568 -16.84 6.77 5.14
C THR A 568 -17.14 6.70 3.65
N ILE A 569 -16.43 7.52 2.88
CA ILE A 569 -16.50 7.57 1.42
C ILE A 569 -15.07 7.53 0.90
N GLU A 570 -14.68 6.43 0.26
CA GLU A 570 -13.28 6.11 -0.01
C GLU A 570 -13.05 5.56 -1.44
N ASP A 571 -11.83 5.67 -1.95
CA ASP A 571 -11.45 5.20 -3.29
C ASP A 571 -10.06 4.53 -3.30
N PRO A 572 -9.95 3.22 -2.99
CA PRO A 572 -10.97 2.33 -2.45
C PRO A 572 -11.06 2.40 -0.92
N VAL A 573 -11.93 1.58 -0.31
CA VAL A 573 -11.88 1.32 1.14
C VAL A 573 -10.59 0.55 1.47
N GLU A 574 -9.71 1.16 2.28
CA GLU A 574 -8.38 0.62 2.59
C GLU A 574 -8.41 -0.44 3.72
N TYR A 575 -9.19 -0.19 4.77
CA TYR A 575 -9.37 -1.14 5.88
C TYR A 575 -10.84 -1.31 6.19
N GLN A 576 -11.25 -2.53 6.53
CA GLN A 576 -12.62 -2.77 6.97
C GLN A 576 -12.70 -2.62 8.49
N LEU A 577 -13.33 -1.56 8.96
CA LEU A 577 -13.60 -1.35 10.38
C LEU A 577 -15.01 -1.86 10.72
N GLN A 578 -15.10 -2.75 11.70
CA GLN A 578 -16.38 -3.28 12.14
C GLN A 578 -17.23 -2.17 12.78
N GLY A 579 -18.52 -2.13 12.42
CA GLY A 579 -19.47 -1.15 12.95
C GLY A 579 -19.53 0.18 12.20
N LEU A 580 -18.73 0.34 11.14
CA LEU A 580 -18.70 1.54 10.30
C LEU A 580 -19.41 1.32 8.97
N ASN A 581 -20.13 2.36 8.52
CA ASN A 581 -20.76 2.39 7.20
C ASN A 581 -19.74 2.90 6.18
N GLN A 582 -19.10 1.99 5.44
CA GLN A 582 -18.03 2.34 4.50
C GLN A 582 -18.51 2.22 3.05
N SER A 583 -18.47 3.33 2.31
CA SER A 583 -18.87 3.42 0.92
C SER A 583 -17.64 3.58 0.02
N GLN A 584 -17.59 2.81 -1.07
CA GLN A 584 -16.52 2.89 -2.05
C GLN A 584 -16.99 3.63 -3.30
N ILE A 585 -16.18 4.56 -3.79
CA ILE A 585 -16.40 5.24 -5.07
C ILE A 585 -16.45 4.22 -6.21
N ASN A 586 -17.36 4.48 -7.16
CA ASN A 586 -17.48 3.72 -8.39
C ASN A 586 -17.68 4.68 -9.56
N ALA A 587 -16.56 5.07 -10.18
CA ALA A 587 -16.55 6.02 -11.28
C ALA A 587 -17.29 5.50 -12.53
N GLU A 588 -17.31 4.18 -12.77
CA GLU A 588 -17.93 3.57 -13.95
C GLU A 588 -19.44 3.82 -14.03
N ILE A 589 -20.10 3.91 -12.87
CA ILE A 589 -21.54 4.21 -12.76
C ILE A 589 -21.81 5.67 -12.35
N GLY A 590 -20.80 6.53 -12.36
CA GLY A 590 -20.91 7.93 -11.94
C GLY A 590 -21.20 8.11 -10.45
N TYR A 591 -20.78 7.17 -9.59
CA TYR A 591 -20.84 7.31 -8.13
C TYR A 591 -19.54 7.96 -7.62
N THR A 592 -19.48 9.30 -7.72
CA THR A 592 -18.32 10.14 -7.39
C THR A 592 -18.31 10.61 -5.93
N PHE A 593 -17.17 11.16 -5.45
CA PHE A 593 -17.04 11.72 -4.09
C PHE A 593 -18.14 12.74 -3.75
N ALA A 594 -18.37 13.75 -4.59
CA ALA A 594 -19.41 14.74 -4.36
C ALA A 594 -20.82 14.13 -4.28
N LYS A 595 -21.15 13.17 -5.15
CA LYS A 595 -22.46 12.50 -5.15
C LYS A 595 -22.66 11.61 -3.92
N ALA A 596 -21.61 10.87 -3.54
CA ALA A 596 -21.59 10.04 -2.34
C ALA A 596 -21.75 10.92 -1.08
N LEU A 597 -21.02 12.03 -0.99
CA LEU A 597 -21.05 12.93 0.17
C LEU A 597 -22.42 13.59 0.36
N ARG A 598 -23.04 14.08 -0.73
CA ARG A 598 -24.42 14.60 -0.67
C ARG A 598 -25.41 13.54 -0.18
N SER A 599 -25.18 12.28 -0.52
CA SER A 599 -26.04 11.18 -0.12
C SER A 599 -25.82 10.83 1.35
N ALA A 600 -24.56 10.79 1.80
CA ALA A 600 -24.19 10.56 3.19
C ALA A 600 -24.81 11.60 4.13
N MET A 601 -24.81 12.89 3.76
CA MET A 601 -25.47 13.94 4.56
C MET A 601 -26.98 13.74 4.77
N ARG A 602 -27.65 12.93 3.94
CA ARG A 602 -29.08 12.58 4.10
C ARG A 602 -29.29 11.25 4.83
N GLN A 603 -28.24 10.70 5.41
CA GLN A 603 -28.27 9.46 6.17
C GLN A 603 -28.07 9.71 7.66
N ASP A 604 -28.32 10.94 8.13
CA ASP A 604 -28.18 11.36 9.54
C ASP A 604 -26.79 11.06 10.15
N PRO A 605 -25.67 11.44 9.50
CA PRO A 605 -24.35 11.14 10.04
C PRO A 605 -23.95 12.15 11.14
N ASP A 606 -23.17 11.69 12.12
CA ASP A 606 -22.46 12.58 13.06
C ASP A 606 -21.03 12.87 12.56
N ILE A 607 -20.40 11.83 12.01
CA ILE A 607 -19.00 11.86 11.56
C ILE A 607 -18.94 11.36 10.13
N ILE A 608 -18.26 12.13 9.27
CA ILE A 608 -18.03 11.75 7.88
C ILE A 608 -16.52 11.70 7.64
N LEU A 609 -16.02 10.54 7.18
CA LEU A 609 -14.69 10.43 6.58
C LEU A 609 -14.83 10.54 5.07
N LEU A 610 -14.30 11.60 4.49
CA LEU A 610 -14.15 11.73 3.05
C LEU A 610 -12.70 11.41 2.67
N GLY A 611 -12.47 10.38 1.86
CA GLY A 611 -11.13 9.87 1.55
C GLY A 611 -10.14 10.96 1.13
N GLU A 612 -10.57 11.87 0.25
CA GLU A 612 -9.80 13.03 -0.16
C GLU A 612 -10.66 14.12 -0.82
N ILE A 613 -10.13 15.34 -0.87
CA ILE A 613 -10.72 16.46 -1.61
C ILE A 613 -9.81 16.80 -2.80
N ARG A 614 -10.24 16.46 -4.01
CA ARG A 614 -9.48 16.69 -5.25
C ARG A 614 -9.94 17.90 -6.05
N ASP A 615 -11.25 18.08 -6.12
CA ASP A 615 -11.94 19.02 -6.99
C ASP A 615 -12.86 19.98 -6.23
N GLU A 616 -13.27 21.04 -6.92
CA GLU A 616 -14.09 22.11 -6.37
C GLU A 616 -15.47 21.64 -5.92
N GLU A 617 -16.10 20.75 -6.69
CA GLU A 617 -17.43 20.23 -6.39
C GLU A 617 -17.43 19.51 -5.04
N THR A 618 -16.49 18.58 -4.87
CA THR A 618 -16.29 17.83 -3.64
C THR A 618 -15.95 18.75 -2.48
N ALA A 619 -15.08 19.75 -2.70
CA ALA A 619 -14.68 20.71 -1.68
C ALA A 619 -15.85 21.59 -1.19
N ARG A 620 -16.72 22.05 -2.10
CA ARG A 620 -17.91 22.84 -1.72
C ARG A 620 -18.90 22.02 -0.89
N VAL A 621 -19.13 20.75 -1.26
CA VAL A 621 -20.01 19.85 -0.48
C VAL A 621 -19.37 19.53 0.88
N ALA A 622 -18.05 19.35 0.95
CA ALA A 622 -17.31 19.17 2.20
C ALA A 622 -17.48 20.35 3.16
N ILE A 623 -17.33 21.59 2.68
CA ILE A 623 -17.59 22.78 3.48
C ILE A 623 -19.04 22.84 3.96
N ALA A 624 -20.00 22.53 3.08
CA ALA A 624 -21.41 22.51 3.47
C ALA A 624 -21.68 21.48 4.58
N ALA A 625 -21.10 20.28 4.48
CA ALA A 625 -21.20 19.26 5.54
C ALA A 625 -20.62 19.77 6.87
N ALA A 626 -19.40 20.31 6.83
CA ALA A 626 -18.71 20.85 8.00
C ALA A 626 -19.51 21.98 8.69
N ASN A 627 -20.11 22.89 7.91
CA ASN A 627 -20.90 24.02 8.43
C ASN A 627 -22.32 23.63 8.87
N THR A 628 -22.81 22.44 8.49
CA THR A 628 -24.17 21.96 8.83
C THR A 628 -24.17 21.01 10.02
N GLY A 629 -23.14 21.07 10.87
CA GLY A 629 -23.10 20.34 12.13
C GLY A 629 -22.44 18.95 12.07
N HIS A 630 -21.72 18.64 11.00
CA HIS A 630 -21.03 17.35 10.84
C HIS A 630 -19.54 17.50 11.14
N LEU A 631 -18.96 16.54 11.87
CA LEU A 631 -17.51 16.41 11.95
C LEU A 631 -16.99 15.75 10.67
N LEU A 632 -16.30 16.52 9.84
CA LEU A 632 -15.73 16.04 8.59
C LEU A 632 -14.22 15.79 8.72
N LEU A 633 -13.81 14.56 8.49
CA LEU A 633 -12.40 14.16 8.39
C LEU A 633 -12.03 13.94 6.93
N SER A 634 -10.96 14.57 6.43
CA SER A 634 -10.54 14.34 5.05
C SER A 634 -9.03 14.48 4.83
N THR A 635 -8.58 14.22 3.60
CA THR A 635 -7.19 14.36 3.21
C THR A 635 -6.96 15.35 2.06
N LEU A 636 -5.78 15.96 2.08
CA LEU A 636 -5.21 16.73 0.98
C LEU A 636 -3.76 16.32 0.72
N HIS A 637 -3.24 16.66 -0.45
CA HIS A 637 -1.84 16.43 -0.82
C HIS A 637 -1.07 17.76 -0.81
N THR A 638 -0.55 18.13 0.36
CA THR A 638 0.32 19.30 0.56
C THR A 638 1.50 18.93 1.47
N ASN A 639 2.53 19.78 1.47
CA ASN A 639 3.82 19.47 2.10
C ASN A 639 3.90 19.85 3.57
N ASP A 640 3.04 20.76 4.01
CA ASP A 640 2.95 21.35 5.34
C ASP A 640 1.49 21.74 5.62
N ALA A 641 1.18 22.10 6.87
CA ALA A 641 -0.19 22.33 7.29
C ALA A 641 -0.79 23.63 6.74
N ALA A 642 0.01 24.69 6.61
CA ALA A 642 -0.46 26.00 6.11
C ALA A 642 -0.78 25.95 4.60
N SER A 643 0.01 25.21 3.83
CA SER A 643 -0.21 24.97 2.39
C SER A 643 -1.55 24.31 2.08
N ALA A 644 -2.15 23.58 3.02
CA ALA A 644 -3.49 23.02 2.86
C ALA A 644 -4.57 24.10 2.66
N ILE A 645 -4.46 25.23 3.35
CA ILE A 645 -5.37 26.38 3.20
C ILE A 645 -5.21 26.97 1.79
N GLN A 646 -3.97 27.14 1.33
CA GLN A 646 -3.71 27.60 -0.03
C GLN A 646 -4.20 26.60 -1.08
N ARG A 647 -4.12 25.29 -0.80
CA ARG A 647 -4.68 24.27 -1.70
C ARG A 647 -6.19 24.37 -1.81
N LEU A 648 -6.91 24.61 -0.72
CA LEU A 648 -8.36 24.84 -0.77
C LEU A 648 -8.71 26.08 -1.61
N ARG A 649 -7.94 27.17 -1.47
CA ARG A 649 -8.08 28.37 -2.34
C ARG A 649 -7.86 28.02 -3.81
N ASN A 650 -6.78 27.30 -4.12
CA ASN A 650 -6.44 26.90 -5.50
C ASN A 650 -7.46 25.95 -6.12
N ILE A 651 -8.21 25.20 -5.31
CA ILE A 651 -9.32 24.35 -5.77
C ILE A 651 -10.55 25.20 -6.16
N GLY A 652 -10.63 26.46 -5.72
CA GLY A 652 -11.74 27.38 -6.00
C GLY A 652 -12.60 27.74 -4.78
N LEU A 653 -12.15 27.41 -3.56
CA LEU A 653 -12.88 27.78 -2.36
C LEU A 653 -12.56 29.21 -1.91
N GLU A 654 -13.61 29.97 -1.66
CA GLU A 654 -13.52 31.32 -1.11
C GLU A 654 -13.13 31.32 0.39
N ASN A 655 -12.38 32.32 0.83
CA ASN A 655 -11.86 32.36 2.20
C ASN A 655 -12.94 32.45 3.28
N TYR A 656 -14.03 33.16 2.99
CA TYR A 656 -15.17 33.26 3.90
C TYR A 656 -15.88 31.91 4.12
N ASN A 657 -15.67 30.93 3.24
CA ASN A 657 -16.14 29.56 3.40
C ASN A 657 -15.13 28.69 4.15
N ILE A 658 -13.82 28.86 3.89
CA ILE A 658 -12.75 28.08 4.52
C ILE A 658 -12.64 28.40 6.02
N ALA A 659 -12.60 29.70 6.36
CA ALA A 659 -12.35 30.16 7.73
C ALA A 659 -13.34 29.61 8.78
N PRO A 660 -14.68 29.62 8.58
CA PRO A 660 -15.61 29.06 9.56
C PRO A 660 -15.62 27.53 9.60
N ALA A 661 -15.35 26.86 8.47
CA ALA A 661 -15.45 25.42 8.34
C ALA A 661 -14.22 24.66 8.87
N LEU A 662 -13.01 25.19 8.67
CA LEU A 662 -11.77 24.50 8.99
C LEU A 662 -11.44 24.60 10.49
N ARG A 663 -11.21 23.47 11.15
CA ARG A 663 -10.84 23.39 12.59
C ARG A 663 -9.35 23.17 12.79
N GLY A 664 -8.72 22.40 11.90
CA GLY A 664 -7.28 22.17 11.94
C GLY A 664 -6.75 21.32 10.80
N VAL A 665 -5.43 21.37 10.62
CA VAL A 665 -4.70 20.62 9.60
C VAL A 665 -3.53 19.90 10.26
N LEU A 666 -3.51 18.57 10.16
CA LEU A 666 -2.40 17.70 10.55
C LEU A 666 -1.56 17.36 9.32
N ALA A 667 -0.40 17.99 9.16
CA ALA A 667 0.59 17.55 8.19
C ALA A 667 1.42 16.39 8.75
N GLN A 668 1.68 15.38 7.92
CA GLN A 668 2.37 14.17 8.33
C GLN A 668 3.36 13.68 7.27
N ARG A 669 4.50 13.13 7.73
CA ARG A 669 5.44 12.34 6.92
C ARG A 669 5.84 11.08 7.68
N LEU A 670 6.29 10.03 6.98
CA LEU A 670 6.84 8.81 7.60
C LEU A 670 8.34 8.73 7.32
N ILE A 671 9.11 8.58 8.40
CA ILE A 671 10.57 8.44 8.42
C ILE A 671 10.92 6.99 8.81
N ARG A 672 12.05 6.47 8.34
CA ARG A 672 12.50 5.13 8.73
C ARG A 672 12.88 5.11 10.21
N LYS A 673 12.39 4.10 10.93
CA LYS A 673 12.68 3.89 12.34
C LYS A 673 14.02 3.22 12.50
N LEU A 674 14.89 3.74 13.35
CA LEU A 674 16.13 3.09 13.73
C LEU A 674 15.87 1.74 14.40
N CYS A 675 16.72 0.76 14.10
CA CYS A 675 16.67 -0.54 14.74
C CYS A 675 17.03 -0.38 16.23
N PRO A 676 16.17 -0.82 17.16
CA PRO A 676 16.48 -0.71 18.58
C PRO A 676 17.62 -1.64 19.03
N ILE A 677 17.97 -2.65 18.23
CA ILE A 677 18.97 -3.67 18.57
C ILE A 677 20.38 -3.25 18.15
N CYS A 678 20.55 -2.81 16.90
CA CYS A 678 21.89 -2.59 16.33
C CYS A 678 22.25 -1.14 16.07
N SER A 679 21.35 -0.18 16.31
CA SER A 679 21.72 1.23 16.24
C SER A 679 22.72 1.58 17.34
N THR A 680 23.69 2.44 17.03
CA THR A 680 24.75 2.84 17.96
C THR A 680 24.51 4.25 18.49
N PRO A 681 24.80 4.53 19.78
CA PRO A 681 24.69 5.88 20.32
C PRO A 681 25.56 6.89 19.57
N THR A 682 25.06 8.11 19.42
CA THR A 682 25.80 9.27 18.91
C THR A 682 25.29 10.53 19.62
N THR A 683 25.86 11.69 19.30
CA THR A 683 25.41 12.99 19.82
C THR A 683 24.44 13.67 18.87
N LEU A 684 23.43 14.33 19.44
CA LEU A 684 22.51 15.18 18.68
C LEU A 684 23.28 16.39 18.12
N PRO A 685 23.16 16.71 16.82
CA PRO A 685 23.82 17.86 16.22
C PRO A 685 23.39 19.19 16.87
N PRO A 686 24.29 20.19 17.02
CA PRO A 686 23.97 21.46 17.69
C PRO A 686 22.74 22.16 17.14
N ARG A 687 22.58 22.21 15.81
CA ARG A 687 21.41 22.80 15.15
C ARG A 687 20.08 22.16 15.52
N ALA A 688 20.07 20.84 15.75
CA ALA A 688 18.87 20.13 16.18
C ALA A 688 18.57 20.43 17.66
N ALA A 689 19.61 20.41 18.51
CA ALA A 689 19.50 20.80 19.92
C ALA A 689 19.02 22.26 20.07
N ASP A 690 19.53 23.18 19.27
CA ASP A 690 19.14 24.58 19.29
C ASP A 690 17.69 24.76 18.87
N ALA A 691 17.22 24.09 17.81
CA ALA A 691 15.81 24.12 17.42
C ALA A 691 14.88 23.64 18.56
N LEU A 692 15.25 22.56 19.25
CA LEU A 692 14.48 22.03 20.39
C LEU A 692 14.47 22.98 21.59
N LYS A 693 15.60 23.65 21.88
CA LYS A 693 15.69 24.70 22.91
C LYS A 693 14.77 25.89 22.58
N HIS A 694 14.78 26.37 21.34
CA HIS A 694 13.90 27.46 20.91
C HIS A 694 12.42 27.07 21.03
N ALA A 695 12.08 25.82 20.72
CA ALA A 695 10.74 25.28 20.88
C ALA A 695 10.36 24.95 22.34
N ARG A 696 11.29 25.12 23.30
CA ARG A 696 11.11 24.79 24.73
C ARG A 696 10.69 23.35 24.97
N LEU A 697 11.16 22.42 24.13
CA LEU A 697 10.90 21.00 24.27
C LEU A 697 11.97 20.37 25.17
N SER A 698 11.57 19.40 25.98
CA SER A 698 12.52 18.59 26.77
C SER A 698 13.14 17.51 25.88
N PHE A 699 14.47 17.42 25.85
CA PHE A 699 15.20 16.48 25.01
C PHE A 699 16.53 16.06 25.67
N THR A 700 17.15 15.04 25.12
CA THR A 700 18.50 14.57 25.46
C THR A 700 19.49 14.95 24.37
N ASP A 701 20.74 15.27 24.73
CA ASP A 701 21.81 15.50 23.74
C ASP A 701 22.28 14.20 23.05
N GLU A 702 21.63 13.08 23.36
CA GLU A 702 21.85 11.78 22.74
C GLU A 702 21.08 11.66 21.41
N SER A 703 21.64 10.94 20.47
CA SER A 703 20.94 10.44 19.29
C SER A 703 21.50 9.07 18.94
N ARG A 704 21.11 8.50 17.80
CA ARG A 704 21.57 7.18 17.35
C ARG A 704 21.87 7.17 15.87
N THR A 705 22.87 6.39 15.47
CA THR A 705 23.19 6.11 14.07
C THR A 705 22.76 4.69 13.70
N PRO A 706 22.38 4.44 12.43
CA PRO A 706 22.02 3.12 11.98
C PRO A 706 23.28 2.28 11.78
N ASN A 707 23.24 1.01 12.15
CA ASN A 707 24.22 0.06 11.64
C ASN A 707 23.87 -0.26 10.18
N HIS A 708 24.68 0.22 9.24
CA HIS A 708 24.44 0.04 7.80
C HIS A 708 24.49 -1.43 7.34
N ASN A 709 25.23 -2.28 8.06
CA ASN A 709 25.24 -3.73 7.83
C ASN A 709 23.95 -4.41 8.33
N GLY A 710 23.22 -3.74 9.22
CA GLY A 710 22.00 -4.26 9.83
C GLY A 710 22.27 -5.35 10.88
N CYS A 711 21.19 -5.95 11.37
CA CYS A 711 21.20 -7.12 12.25
C CYS A 711 20.04 -8.03 11.88
N ASN A 712 19.87 -9.12 12.64
CA ASN A 712 18.87 -10.12 12.33
C ASN A 712 17.41 -9.66 12.38
N ALA A 713 17.13 -8.55 13.06
CA ALA A 713 15.78 -8.04 13.26
C ALA A 713 15.42 -6.86 12.35
N CYS A 714 16.34 -6.38 11.53
CA CYS A 714 16.20 -5.12 10.80
C CYS A 714 16.80 -5.19 9.41
N GLU A 715 16.55 -4.16 8.62
CA GLU A 715 17.14 -4.03 7.30
C GLU A 715 18.01 -2.78 7.24
N ARG A 716 19.34 -2.95 7.10
CA ARG A 716 20.33 -1.84 7.07
C ARG A 716 20.14 -0.84 8.22
N GLY A 717 19.94 -1.36 9.42
CA GLY A 717 19.84 -0.56 10.65
C GLY A 717 18.47 0.07 10.87
N HIS A 718 17.45 -0.25 10.07
CA HIS A 718 16.10 0.29 10.20
C HIS A 718 15.04 -0.82 10.31
N LYS A 719 13.98 -0.56 11.07
CA LYS A 719 12.85 -1.49 11.23
C LYS A 719 11.53 -0.74 11.35
N GLY A 720 10.80 -0.63 10.25
CA GLY A 720 9.52 0.04 10.20
C GLY A 720 9.64 1.56 10.09
N LEU A 721 8.54 2.26 10.35
CA LEU A 721 8.41 3.69 10.11
C LEU A 721 7.91 4.41 11.38
N VAL A 722 8.33 5.67 11.55
CA VAL A 722 7.81 6.60 12.56
C VAL A 722 7.24 7.81 11.85
N PRO A 723 5.99 8.21 12.15
CA PRO A 723 5.44 9.45 11.62
C PRO A 723 6.05 10.67 12.31
N ILE A 724 6.20 11.76 11.58
CA ILE A 724 6.42 13.12 12.10
C ILE A 724 5.20 13.97 11.78
N HIS A 725 4.87 14.92 12.66
CA HIS A 725 3.63 15.67 12.60
C HIS A 725 3.84 17.16 12.78
N GLU A 726 2.99 17.91 12.13
CA GLU A 726 2.78 19.34 12.34
C GLU A 726 1.28 19.57 12.40
N LEU A 727 0.79 20.20 13.47
CA LEU A 727 -0.64 20.39 13.70
C LEU A 727 -0.98 21.88 13.83
N LEU A 728 -1.58 22.40 12.78
CA LEU A 728 -2.13 23.75 12.74
C LEU A 728 -3.57 23.75 13.27
N ILE A 729 -3.84 24.54 14.29
CA ILE A 729 -5.18 24.75 14.85
C ILE A 729 -5.72 26.08 14.35
N VAL A 730 -6.95 26.08 13.83
CA VAL A 730 -7.61 27.30 13.34
C VAL A 730 -8.38 27.96 14.49
N ASP A 731 -7.68 28.84 15.20
CA ASP A 731 -8.25 29.74 16.20
C ASP A 731 -8.84 31.02 15.56
N GLU A 732 -9.35 31.94 16.38
CA GLU A 732 -9.96 33.19 15.93
C GLU A 732 -8.97 34.05 15.12
N HIS A 733 -7.72 34.18 15.58
CA HIS A 733 -6.71 34.96 14.88
C HIS A 733 -6.37 34.35 13.50
N LEU A 734 -6.23 33.03 13.41
CA LEU A 734 -6.01 32.37 12.13
C LEU A 734 -7.21 32.49 11.21
N ARG A 735 -8.45 32.51 11.72
CA ARG A 735 -9.65 32.74 10.89
C ARG A 735 -9.63 34.11 10.23
N ASP A 736 -9.22 35.15 10.95
CA ASP A 736 -9.08 36.50 10.41
C ASP A 736 -8.01 36.55 9.31
N LEU A 737 -6.86 35.90 9.55
CA LEU A 737 -5.78 35.79 8.56
C LEU A 737 -6.22 35.00 7.32
N ILE A 738 -6.99 33.93 7.48
CA ILE A 738 -7.54 33.18 6.35
C ILE A 738 -8.48 34.08 5.53
N THR A 739 -9.39 34.78 6.21
CA THR A 739 -10.40 35.68 5.62
C THR A 739 -9.74 36.82 4.84
N THR A 740 -8.70 37.44 5.40
CA THR A 740 -7.92 38.53 4.79
C THR A 740 -6.90 38.07 3.75
N GLN A 741 -6.93 36.80 3.35
CA GLN A 741 -6.05 36.21 2.34
C GLN A 741 -4.54 36.24 2.69
N ALA A 742 -4.19 36.09 3.97
CA ALA A 742 -2.78 36.05 4.39
C ALA A 742 -1.97 34.96 3.65
N THR A 743 -0.67 35.21 3.48
CA THR A 743 0.27 34.28 2.85
C THR A 743 0.47 33.02 3.70
N THR A 744 0.93 31.93 3.09
CA THR A 744 1.25 30.67 3.77
C THR A 744 2.26 30.88 4.91
N ASP A 745 3.29 31.70 4.69
CA ASP A 745 4.31 32.00 5.70
C ASP A 745 3.72 32.76 6.90
N THR A 746 2.80 33.70 6.64
CA THR A 746 2.13 34.46 7.70
C THR A 746 1.26 33.52 8.54
N LEU A 747 0.51 32.62 7.91
CA LEU A 747 -0.31 31.62 8.59
C LEU A 747 0.55 30.65 9.42
N ALA A 748 1.65 30.15 8.86
CA ALA A 748 2.57 29.26 9.56
C ALA A 748 3.23 29.94 10.76
N ASN A 749 3.63 31.22 10.63
CA ASN A 749 4.20 32.00 11.71
C ASN A 749 3.19 32.25 12.84
N ALA A 750 1.95 32.60 12.49
CA ALA A 750 0.88 32.77 13.47
C ALA A 750 0.59 31.46 14.23
N ALA A 751 0.52 30.33 13.53
CA ALA A 751 0.33 29.02 14.15
C ALA A 751 1.51 28.63 15.08
N ARG A 752 2.76 28.91 14.68
CA ARG A 752 3.94 28.69 15.54
C ARG A 752 3.91 29.56 16.79
N ALA A 753 3.47 30.81 16.66
CA ALA A 753 3.33 31.72 17.81
C ALA A 753 2.32 31.21 18.85
N THR A 754 1.31 30.44 18.44
CA THR A 754 0.34 29.77 19.33
C THR A 754 0.76 28.34 19.74
N GLY A 755 2.03 28.00 19.50
CA GLY A 755 2.67 26.77 19.97
C GLY A 755 2.53 25.58 19.05
N MET A 756 2.28 25.77 17.75
CA MET A 756 2.46 24.71 16.76
C MET A 756 3.94 24.28 16.71
N ILE A 757 4.17 22.97 16.79
CA ILE A 757 5.48 22.36 16.53
C ILE A 757 5.52 22.01 15.04
N ASP A 758 6.53 22.47 14.31
CA ASP A 758 6.71 22.15 12.90
C ASP A 758 7.29 20.74 12.67
N LEU A 759 7.17 20.25 11.43
CA LEU A 759 7.62 18.89 11.06
C LEU A 759 9.09 18.63 11.42
N LEU A 760 9.95 19.63 11.21
CA LEU A 760 11.39 19.49 11.44
C LEU A 760 11.70 19.41 12.94
N THR A 761 11.05 20.24 13.76
CA THR A 761 11.21 20.25 15.22
C THR A 761 10.67 18.97 15.87
N ASP A 762 9.51 18.47 15.45
CA ASP A 762 8.98 17.17 15.90
C ASP A 762 9.93 16.02 15.51
N GLY A 763 10.50 16.09 14.31
CA GLY A 763 11.53 15.16 13.86
C GLY A 763 12.80 15.20 14.72
N TYR A 764 13.33 16.38 15.03
CA TYR A 764 14.51 16.50 15.91
C TYR A 764 14.24 15.92 17.29
N LEU A 765 13.03 16.11 17.83
CA LEU A 765 12.65 15.50 19.11
C LEU A 765 12.71 13.98 19.03
N LYS A 766 12.21 13.37 17.95
CA LYS A 766 12.28 11.92 17.72
C LYS A 766 13.70 11.42 17.47
N ALA A 767 14.55 12.24 16.85
CA ALA A 767 15.97 11.94 16.69
C ALA A 767 16.72 11.96 18.04
N SER A 768 16.34 12.86 18.96
CA SER A 768 16.88 12.89 20.33
C SER A 768 16.46 11.66 21.15
N GLN A 769 15.28 11.10 20.84
CA GLN A 769 14.78 9.86 21.44
C GLN A 769 15.39 8.59 20.82
N GLY A 770 16.31 8.73 19.86
CA GLY A 770 16.93 7.62 19.15
C GLY A 770 15.97 6.84 18.24
N LEU A 771 14.83 7.42 17.85
CA LEU A 771 13.84 6.76 16.99
C LEU A 771 14.18 6.86 15.51
N ILE A 772 14.78 7.96 15.08
CA ILE A 772 15.12 8.27 13.68
C ILE A 772 16.49 8.94 13.62
N THR A 773 17.08 9.04 12.44
CA THR A 773 18.31 9.82 12.22
C THR A 773 17.98 11.25 11.79
N VAL A 774 18.86 12.19 12.13
CA VAL A 774 18.77 13.57 11.65
C VAL A 774 18.91 13.66 10.13
N GLN A 775 19.74 12.80 9.54
CA GLN A 775 19.92 12.74 8.09
C GLN A 775 18.66 12.27 7.36
N ASP A 776 18.00 11.21 7.83
CA ASP A 776 16.76 10.71 7.22
C ASP A 776 15.62 11.72 7.37
N LEU A 777 15.55 12.41 8.51
CA LEU A 777 14.61 13.50 8.74
C LEU A 777 14.80 14.62 7.70
N GLU A 778 16.02 15.11 7.53
CA GLU A 778 16.28 16.21 6.62
C GLU A 778 16.14 15.83 5.17
N ALA A 779 16.58 14.62 4.79
CA ALA A 779 16.30 14.10 3.46
C ALA A 779 14.78 14.09 3.21
N ALA A 780 13.99 13.65 4.18
CA ALA A 780 12.54 13.59 4.04
C ALA A 780 11.84 14.96 4.08
N VAL A 781 12.42 15.98 4.70
CA VAL A 781 11.85 17.34 4.80
C VAL A 781 12.33 18.24 3.64
N ASN A 782 13.62 18.19 3.31
CA ASN A 782 14.31 19.09 2.37
C ASN A 782 14.29 18.66 0.89
N THR A 783 14.02 17.39 0.55
CA THR A 783 14.01 16.90 -0.86
C THR A 783 13.05 17.64 -1.79
N GLN A 784 12.22 18.57 -1.28
CA GLN A 784 11.32 19.37 -2.10
C GLN A 784 11.47 20.88 -1.92
N LEU A 785 12.47 21.34 -1.15
CA LEU A 785 12.88 22.75 -1.17
C LEU A 785 13.90 23.04 -2.30
N ASN A 786 14.49 22.00 -2.89
CA ASN A 786 15.38 22.10 -4.05
C ASN A 786 15.02 21.03 -5.10
N PRO A 787 14.31 21.37 -6.19
CA PRO A 787 13.97 20.44 -7.27
C PRO A 787 15.16 19.95 -8.13
N LYS A 788 16.41 20.27 -7.77
CA LYS A 788 17.57 20.09 -8.65
C LYS A 788 18.36 18.79 -8.46
N ASP A 789 18.15 18.05 -7.38
CA ASP A 789 19.04 16.92 -7.04
C ASP A 789 18.50 15.52 -7.41
N GLU A 790 17.34 15.41 -8.09
CA GLU A 790 16.82 14.13 -8.59
C GLU A 790 17.31 13.76 -10.01
N ALA A 791 18.23 14.54 -10.59
CA ALA A 791 18.76 14.28 -11.93
C ALA A 791 20.29 14.09 -11.91
N THR A 792 20.78 12.97 -11.37
CA THR A 792 22.00 12.33 -11.89
C THR A 792 22.02 10.85 -11.48
N PRO A 793 22.24 9.90 -12.43
CA PRO A 793 22.13 8.46 -12.21
C PRO A 793 23.16 7.88 -11.23
#